data_AF-A0A8T3NAM2-F1
#
_entry.id   AF-A0A8T3NAM2-F1
#
_cell.length_a   1.000
_cell.length_b   1.000
_cell.length_c   1.000
_cell.angle_alpha   90.00
_cell.angle_beta   90.00
_cell.angle_gamma   90.00
#
_symmetry.space_group_name_H-M   'P 1'
#
loop_
_entity.id
_entity.type
_entity.pdbx_description
1 polymer ?
#
loop_
_entity_poly.entity_id
_entity_poly.type
_entity_poly.pdbx_seq_one_letter_code
_entity_poly.pdbx_strand_id
1 'polypeptide(L)'
;MKTTGAPESTGELLSRLKGLGMAAAVLHIGTHPDDEDIGLLAYLVRKYGVRVVYWSATRGEGGQNRINSYRDEALGIYRTWESMAARAVDGGECLYGPFYDFGYSKSGDEALAKWGRTAVVREIVRAIRLVQPHVVIARWQGTAGDFHGQHQAVGIAARDAFDAAGDPAQFSELAASGLYAWQPLKLYQSLDNSGGDLSAGGALNLFGLPNPSLERDGVLKLNTGEFDPIAGRTYQEQAWIAYNQHQSQGMGLIPAPGDFYYYFRLARSIVPVSARETSLFDGLNPLLTGLAEHPGNGSPSSRRLADAAARVAEAVERLRQDDAMGAADALLEGRYTLQRIRDELAGDDSPSEARRAIDQYLARKMADLETAAAGSLGLELECVGERGRIIPGQRSRLTARLWTHRGIPIERAAFRPCLPPDWQARRLDLEAVGGDGPGRLSADFDIVVPESADLTCPYWLAQPRGAYAYDWPEGEAAGRPFGPAPLRMECDVAIGQYQLTLRTEAVCREAFPGGFRALSPAVIPPISLHPQTEHAFLPVEEPGQRGQDRSNQQPLGSPTPSHGSRADRTLQLQVMVRNNSDGAVEGSLALEVPPGWNVAPERTDLALAHSGDARTVHFTVTVPTDTVEGQYSLQYSVRYRGRNYGVVVVPVRMPAPGLAHMTSASNCVQEEFIVSPARVMVHLIDARFAPDLRYGYVQGAQEELEAVLKPFGVRFHQIADAEMGQLDLSGFDVIVIGPNAYILRGELRSYAARFLEYVEQGGTLIVQYQGYGYATPGLAPYPLRYHQPHDRVTHEDAPVRILAPDHMLFRLPNTVRPADFSGWVRERGLYFLRDWDPRYETLLSCSDQGEDPRAGGLLLTTYGRGTYLYTGYSFFRQLPAGVPGAFRLFANILGLPAARIQERVEFLEKTFLFSSMTEDQLEPVARCMSARWIESGAYVCRQGEIGDELYIVSRGEVEIIREAHDRHEVIHVAQTGACIGEMAVLGAIPRTASLRARGDVNLLVIDRAGFELLLHQHPDVSIRLLHILVHRLATTTESLAP
;
A
#
# COMPACT_ATOMS: atom_id res chain seq x y z
N MET A 1 -20.50 -9.49 6.11
CA MET A 1 -21.52 -9.80 5.09
C MET A 1 -22.05 -11.22 5.35
N LYS A 2 -23.27 -11.37 5.90
CA LYS A 2 -23.92 -12.68 5.94
C LYS A 2 -24.22 -13.09 4.49
N THR A 3 -24.04 -14.35 4.14
CA THR A 3 -24.64 -14.93 2.94
C THR A 3 -26.13 -14.61 2.96
N THR A 4 -26.54 -13.65 2.13
CA THR A 4 -27.91 -13.15 2.03
C THR A 4 -28.82 -14.28 1.54
N GLY A 5 -29.42 -15.03 2.47
CA GLY A 5 -30.39 -16.08 2.16
C GLY A 5 -30.47 -17.27 3.12
N ALA A 6 -29.65 -17.34 4.18
CA ALA A 6 -29.85 -18.34 5.24
C ALA A 6 -30.63 -17.72 6.40
N PRO A 7 -31.70 -18.36 6.89
CA PRO A 7 -32.38 -17.93 8.11
C PRO A 7 -31.37 -17.84 9.25
N GLU A 8 -31.46 -16.77 10.05
CA GLU A 8 -30.62 -16.61 11.23
C GLU A 8 -30.76 -17.81 12.16
N SER A 9 -29.64 -18.39 12.60
CA SER A 9 -29.70 -19.52 13.52
C SER A 9 -30.28 -19.08 14.86
N THR A 10 -30.93 -19.99 15.60
CA THR A 10 -31.48 -19.65 16.92
C THR A 10 -30.39 -19.14 17.89
N GLY A 11 -29.15 -19.61 17.76
CA GLY A 11 -28.01 -19.12 18.55
C GLY A 11 -27.62 -17.66 18.20
N GLU A 12 -27.61 -17.31 16.92
CA GLU A 12 -27.38 -15.93 16.48
C GLU A 12 -28.52 -15.00 16.91
N LEU A 13 -29.77 -15.44 16.78
CA LEU A 13 -30.93 -14.70 17.26
C LEU A 13 -30.85 -14.47 18.78
N LEU A 14 -30.52 -15.50 19.55
CA LEU A 14 -30.32 -15.39 21.01
C LEU A 14 -29.23 -14.37 21.35
N SER A 15 -28.09 -14.40 20.65
CA SER A 15 -27.01 -13.43 20.82
C SER A 15 -27.49 -11.99 20.55
N ARG A 16 -28.30 -11.78 19.50
CA ARG A 16 -28.89 -10.47 19.20
C ARG A 16 -29.90 -10.03 20.25
N LEU A 17 -30.81 -10.91 20.69
CA LEU A 17 -31.83 -10.58 21.69
C LEU A 17 -31.23 -10.09 23.00
N LYS A 18 -30.15 -10.74 23.47
CA LYS A 18 -29.41 -10.31 24.66
C LYS A 18 -28.95 -8.85 24.58
N GLY A 19 -28.64 -8.34 23.38
CA GLY A 19 -28.21 -6.97 23.18
C GLY A 19 -29.32 -5.92 23.05
N LEU A 20 -30.57 -6.34 22.80
CA LEU A 20 -31.68 -5.40 22.62
C LEU A 20 -32.03 -4.67 23.92
N GLY A 21 -31.82 -5.30 25.07
CA GLY A 21 -32.03 -4.73 26.41
C GLY A 21 -30.91 -3.79 26.86
N MET A 22 -29.82 -3.69 26.09
CA MET A 22 -28.64 -2.88 26.41
C MET A 22 -28.72 -1.49 25.77
N ALA A 23 -28.40 -0.43 26.53
CA ALA A 23 -28.12 0.91 26.00
C ALA A 23 -26.63 1.13 25.74
N ALA A 24 -25.75 0.37 26.39
CA ALA A 24 -24.31 0.56 26.21
C ALA A 24 -23.90 0.28 24.76
N ALA A 25 -23.10 1.19 24.23
CA ALA A 25 -22.39 1.06 22.97
C ALA A 25 -20.94 1.47 23.17
N VAL A 26 -20.03 0.84 22.44
CA VAL A 26 -18.59 1.08 22.51
C VAL A 26 -18.09 1.53 21.14
N LEU A 27 -17.36 2.64 21.12
CA LEU A 27 -16.62 3.10 19.94
C LEU A 27 -15.14 2.79 20.16
N HIS A 28 -14.60 1.84 19.39
CA HIS A 28 -13.18 1.52 19.37
C HIS A 28 -12.51 2.29 18.23
N ILE A 29 -11.54 3.15 18.54
CA ILE A 29 -10.91 4.09 17.60
C ILE A 29 -9.50 3.59 17.29
N GLY A 30 -9.27 3.22 16.03
CA GLY A 30 -7.97 2.90 15.46
C GLY A 30 -7.64 3.75 14.22
N THR A 31 -6.56 3.44 13.52
CA THR A 31 -6.05 4.26 12.41
C THR A 31 -6.23 3.57 11.06
N HIS A 32 -5.92 2.28 11.01
CA HIS A 32 -5.97 1.44 9.81
C HIS A 32 -6.87 0.22 10.03
N PRO A 33 -7.42 -0.38 8.96
CA PRO A 33 -8.04 -1.70 9.06
C PRO A 33 -7.01 -2.76 9.43
N ASP A 34 -7.20 -3.44 10.58
CA ASP A 34 -6.30 -4.38 11.28
C ASP A 34 -5.73 -3.88 12.63
N ASP A 35 -5.85 -2.59 12.97
CA ASP A 35 -5.38 -2.05 14.27
C ASP A 35 -6.27 -2.45 15.45
N GLU A 36 -7.45 -3.03 15.22
CA GLU A 36 -8.42 -3.31 16.28
C GLU A 36 -7.83 -4.16 17.43
N ASP A 37 -8.30 -3.93 18.67
CA ASP A 37 -8.04 -4.87 19.77
C ASP A 37 -8.91 -6.11 19.53
N ILE A 38 -8.41 -7.05 18.72
CA ILE A 38 -9.21 -8.12 18.09
C ILE A 38 -10.11 -8.88 19.07
N GLY A 39 -9.58 -9.27 20.24
CA GLY A 39 -10.31 -10.03 21.26
C GLY A 39 -11.45 -9.24 21.88
N LEU A 40 -11.29 -7.93 21.97
CA LEU A 40 -12.21 -7.02 22.65
C LEU A 40 -13.55 -6.94 21.92
N LEU A 41 -13.55 -6.86 20.59
CA LEU A 41 -14.77 -6.74 19.80
C LEU A 41 -15.69 -7.94 20.01
N ALA A 42 -15.16 -9.16 19.80
CA ALA A 42 -15.90 -10.40 20.02
C ALA A 42 -16.36 -10.52 21.48
N TYR A 43 -15.49 -10.22 22.43
CA TYR A 43 -15.80 -10.27 23.85
C TYR A 43 -16.99 -9.36 24.21
N LEU A 44 -16.95 -8.10 23.79
CA LEU A 44 -17.99 -7.13 24.13
C LEU A 44 -19.34 -7.45 23.46
N VAL A 45 -19.32 -7.79 22.17
CA VAL A 45 -20.55 -8.13 21.44
C VAL A 45 -21.16 -9.41 21.98
N ARG A 46 -20.37 -10.48 22.16
CA ARG A 46 -20.90 -11.81 22.45
C ARG A 46 -21.15 -12.05 23.94
N LYS A 47 -20.30 -11.51 24.84
CA LYS A 47 -20.48 -11.65 26.29
C LYS A 47 -21.54 -10.70 26.83
N TYR A 48 -21.43 -9.41 26.50
CA TYR A 48 -22.28 -8.37 27.08
C TYR A 48 -23.48 -7.99 26.20
N GLY A 49 -23.51 -8.39 24.92
CA GLY A 49 -24.57 -7.99 24.01
C GLY A 49 -24.53 -6.50 23.64
N VAL A 50 -23.41 -5.81 23.87
CA VAL A 50 -23.32 -4.38 23.57
C VAL A 50 -22.96 -4.15 22.10
N ARG A 51 -23.42 -3.05 21.53
CA ARG A 51 -23.03 -2.64 20.18
C ARG A 51 -21.58 -2.16 20.21
N VAL A 52 -20.75 -2.67 19.31
CA VAL A 52 -19.35 -2.25 19.20
C VAL A 52 -19.07 -1.81 17.77
N VAL A 53 -18.55 -0.59 17.63
CA VAL A 53 -18.18 -0.03 16.34
C VAL A 53 -16.69 0.25 16.34
N TYR A 54 -15.97 -0.35 15.39
CA TYR A 54 -14.59 -0.02 15.10
C TYR A 54 -14.55 1.15 14.12
N TRP A 55 -13.97 2.27 14.52
CA TRP A 55 -13.71 3.40 13.63
C TRP A 55 -12.23 3.43 13.26
N SER A 56 -11.95 3.42 11.96
CA SER A 56 -10.61 3.54 11.41
C SER A 56 -10.45 4.88 10.72
N ALA A 57 -9.37 5.63 10.98
CA ALA A 57 -9.18 6.94 10.34
C ALA A 57 -9.06 6.86 8.80
N THR A 58 -8.56 5.73 8.27
CA THR A 58 -8.26 5.49 6.86
C THR A 58 -8.83 4.16 6.37
N ARG A 59 -8.68 3.83 5.08
CA ARG A 59 -9.00 2.49 4.55
C ARG A 59 -7.76 1.63 4.29
N GLY A 60 -6.58 2.06 4.72
CA GLY A 60 -5.31 1.32 4.58
C GLY A 60 -4.75 1.31 3.14
N GLU A 61 -4.96 2.37 2.39
CA GLU A 61 -4.56 2.52 0.98
C GLU A 61 -3.05 2.52 0.77
N GLY A 62 -2.30 3.04 1.75
CA GLY A 62 -0.85 3.22 1.71
C GLY A 62 -0.05 2.02 2.18
N GLY A 63 -0.71 1.01 2.76
CA GLY A 63 -0.09 -0.18 3.28
C GLY A 63 0.34 -1.18 2.19
N GLN A 64 1.18 -2.14 2.59
CA GLN A 64 1.60 -3.23 1.70
C GLN A 64 0.45 -4.21 1.43
N ASN A 65 0.50 -4.89 0.29
CA ASN A 65 -0.45 -5.93 -0.09
C ASN A 65 0.31 -7.22 -0.42
N ARG A 66 -0.01 -8.30 0.30
CA ARG A 66 0.70 -9.59 0.22
C ARG A 66 0.03 -10.63 -0.66
N ILE A 67 -1.20 -10.40 -1.14
CA ILE A 67 -2.01 -11.44 -1.80
C ILE A 67 -2.39 -11.11 -3.25
N ASN A 68 -2.40 -9.84 -3.64
CA ASN A 68 -2.72 -9.41 -5.01
C ASN A 68 -2.05 -8.07 -5.37
N SER A 69 -2.35 -7.53 -6.55
CA SER A 69 -1.74 -6.32 -7.10
C SER A 69 -2.49 -5.02 -6.81
N TYR A 70 -3.63 -5.05 -6.09
CA TYR A 70 -4.36 -3.82 -5.79
C TYR A 70 -3.55 -2.89 -4.90
N ARG A 71 -3.57 -1.60 -5.23
CA ARG A 71 -2.87 -0.50 -4.57
C ARG A 71 -3.79 0.71 -4.44
N ASP A 72 -3.42 1.65 -3.57
CA ASP A 72 -4.09 2.93 -3.41
C ASP A 72 -5.60 2.75 -3.15
N GLU A 73 -6.48 3.48 -3.85
CA GLU A 73 -7.93 3.41 -3.67
C GLU A 73 -8.50 2.00 -3.90
N ALA A 74 -7.90 1.21 -4.81
CA ALA A 74 -8.32 -0.17 -5.05
C ALA A 74 -8.03 -1.08 -3.85
N LEU A 75 -6.91 -0.85 -3.17
CA LEU A 75 -6.59 -1.55 -1.92
C LEU A 75 -7.53 -1.12 -0.80
N GLY A 76 -7.90 0.17 -0.73
CA GLY A 76 -8.88 0.69 0.22
C GLY A 76 -10.26 0.02 0.10
N ILE A 77 -10.77 -0.17 -1.13
CA ILE A 77 -11.97 -0.97 -1.39
C ILE A 77 -11.80 -2.40 -0.87
N TYR A 78 -10.68 -3.05 -1.24
CA TYR A 78 -10.45 -4.44 -0.88
C TYR A 78 -10.40 -4.66 0.65
N ARG A 79 -9.67 -3.81 1.38
CA ARG A 79 -9.56 -3.86 2.84
C ARG A 79 -10.86 -3.48 3.56
N THR A 80 -11.71 -2.70 2.92
CA THR A 80 -13.08 -2.43 3.42
C THR A 80 -13.89 -3.72 3.43
N TRP A 81 -13.83 -4.55 2.38
CA TRP A 81 -14.46 -5.87 2.41
C TRP A 81 -13.85 -6.82 3.43
N GLU A 82 -12.51 -6.83 3.59
CA GLU A 82 -11.83 -7.63 4.61
C GLU A 82 -12.29 -7.25 6.02
N SER A 83 -12.41 -5.95 6.30
CA SER A 83 -12.97 -5.44 7.56
C SER A 83 -14.41 -5.89 7.75
N MET A 84 -15.25 -5.78 6.73
CA MET A 84 -16.65 -6.23 6.80
C MET A 84 -16.78 -7.76 6.97
N ALA A 85 -15.81 -8.53 6.48
CA ALA A 85 -15.72 -9.97 6.70
C ALA A 85 -15.28 -10.27 8.13
N ALA A 86 -14.26 -9.58 8.66
CA ALA A 86 -13.83 -9.69 10.05
C ALA A 86 -14.98 -9.38 11.02
N ARG A 87 -15.67 -8.25 10.80
CA ARG A 87 -16.83 -7.81 11.57
C ARG A 87 -18.01 -8.80 11.51
N ALA A 88 -18.16 -9.54 10.40
CA ALA A 88 -19.18 -10.58 10.31
C ALA A 88 -18.91 -11.79 11.23
N VAL A 89 -17.64 -12.04 11.57
CA VAL A 89 -17.22 -13.10 12.49
C VAL A 89 -17.34 -12.63 13.94
N ASP A 90 -16.67 -11.52 14.29
CA ASP A 90 -16.65 -11.02 15.67
C ASP A 90 -17.98 -10.39 16.12
N GLY A 91 -18.82 -9.96 15.18
CA GLY A 91 -20.15 -9.37 15.41
C GLY A 91 -20.15 -7.85 15.58
N GLY A 92 -19.00 -7.19 15.45
CA GLY A 92 -18.90 -5.73 15.49
C GLY A 92 -19.34 -5.05 14.19
N GLU A 93 -19.18 -3.73 14.16
CA GLU A 93 -19.38 -2.89 12.98
C GLU A 93 -18.07 -2.15 12.63
N CYS A 94 -17.95 -1.65 11.40
CA CYS A 94 -16.82 -0.80 11.01
C CYS A 94 -17.31 0.52 10.39
N LEU A 95 -16.63 1.60 10.75
CA LEU A 95 -16.75 2.94 10.18
C LEU A 95 -15.36 3.47 9.83
N TYR A 96 -15.33 4.47 8.98
CA TYR A 96 -14.10 5.05 8.45
C TYR A 96 -14.06 6.56 8.66
N GLY A 97 -12.86 7.13 8.67
CA GLY A 97 -12.58 8.55 8.46
C GLY A 97 -12.35 8.86 6.98
N PRO A 98 -12.34 10.15 6.59
CA PRO A 98 -12.13 10.58 5.22
C PRO A 98 -10.65 10.63 4.86
N PHE A 99 -9.74 10.23 5.75
CA PHE A 99 -8.32 10.45 5.55
C PHE A 99 -7.72 9.38 4.64
N TYR A 100 -6.86 9.83 3.73
CA TYR A 100 -6.07 8.94 2.88
C TYR A 100 -4.85 8.46 3.66
N ASP A 101 -4.63 7.16 3.69
CA ASP A 101 -3.37 6.59 4.16
C ASP A 101 -2.25 6.86 3.15
N PHE A 102 -1.42 7.86 3.47
CA PHE A 102 -0.28 8.25 2.64
C PHE A 102 0.99 7.41 2.91
N GLY A 103 0.87 6.33 3.67
CA GLY A 103 1.97 5.47 4.09
C GLY A 103 2.61 5.93 5.39
N TYR A 104 3.77 5.33 5.69
CA TYR A 104 4.43 5.49 6.99
C TYR A 104 4.84 6.95 7.26
N SER A 105 4.48 7.43 8.45
CA SER A 105 4.88 8.74 9.01
C SER A 105 5.58 8.49 10.34
N LYS A 106 6.53 9.33 10.73
CA LYS A 106 7.33 9.11 11.95
C LYS A 106 6.69 9.65 13.22
N SER A 107 5.90 10.72 13.11
CA SER A 107 5.33 11.41 14.26
C SER A 107 3.86 11.80 14.08
N GLY A 108 3.16 11.96 15.20
CA GLY A 108 1.79 12.48 15.21
C GLY A 108 1.69 13.88 14.61
N ASP A 109 2.68 14.74 14.86
CA ASP A 109 2.70 16.10 14.32
C ASP A 109 2.82 16.12 12.79
N GLU A 110 3.65 15.24 12.21
CA GLU A 110 3.73 15.08 10.75
C GLU A 110 2.37 14.68 10.17
N ALA A 111 1.73 13.66 10.75
CA ALA A 111 0.44 13.18 10.27
C ALA A 111 -0.67 14.23 10.44
N LEU A 112 -0.70 14.95 11.57
CA LEU A 112 -1.67 16.02 11.84
C LEU A 112 -1.43 17.26 10.95
N ALA A 113 -0.20 17.53 10.52
CA ALA A 113 0.09 18.59 9.55
C ALA A 113 -0.50 18.26 8.17
N LYS A 114 -0.50 16.98 7.76
CA LYS A 114 -1.07 16.51 6.50
C LYS A 114 -2.60 16.39 6.54
N TRP A 115 -3.16 15.79 7.59
CA TRP A 115 -4.61 15.58 7.72
C TRP A 115 -5.37 16.78 8.29
N GLY A 116 -4.68 17.66 9.02
CA GLY A 116 -5.28 18.76 9.77
C GLY A 116 -5.85 18.31 11.11
N ARG A 117 -5.25 18.77 12.22
CA ARG A 117 -5.67 18.37 13.59
C ARG A 117 -7.16 18.58 13.86
N THR A 118 -7.70 19.75 13.53
CA THR A 118 -9.12 20.05 13.72
C THR A 118 -10.02 19.13 12.91
N ALA A 119 -9.60 18.73 11.70
CA ALA A 119 -10.35 17.79 10.87
C ALA A 119 -10.38 16.39 11.51
N VAL A 120 -9.25 15.88 12.01
CA VAL A 120 -9.21 14.57 12.69
C VAL A 120 -10.13 14.56 13.92
N VAL A 121 -10.07 15.61 14.75
CA VAL A 121 -10.96 15.75 15.92
C VAL A 121 -12.42 15.81 15.49
N ARG A 122 -12.76 16.61 14.47
CA ARG A 122 -14.13 16.72 13.92
C ARG A 122 -14.69 15.35 13.51
N GLU A 123 -13.90 14.53 12.82
CA GLU A 123 -14.36 13.22 12.32
C GLU A 123 -14.48 12.16 13.42
N ILE A 124 -13.66 12.24 14.47
CA ILE A 124 -13.90 11.41 15.66
C ILE A 124 -15.17 11.87 16.39
N VAL A 125 -15.41 13.18 16.51
CA VAL A 125 -16.68 13.72 17.06
C VAL A 125 -17.87 13.26 16.23
N ARG A 126 -17.76 13.24 14.89
CA ARG A 126 -18.77 12.65 14.00
C ARG A 126 -19.08 11.22 14.37
N ALA A 127 -18.04 10.39 14.48
CA ALA A 127 -18.20 8.98 14.81
C ALA A 127 -18.87 8.83 16.18
N ILE A 128 -18.49 9.63 17.18
CA ILE A 128 -19.14 9.64 18.50
C ILE A 128 -20.62 10.01 18.39
N ARG A 129 -20.98 11.10 17.69
CA ARG A 129 -22.37 11.55 17.57
C ARG A 129 -23.24 10.61 16.73
N LEU A 130 -22.64 9.91 15.75
CA LEU A 130 -23.30 8.89 14.95
C LEU A 130 -23.52 7.58 15.72
N VAL A 131 -22.50 7.11 16.44
CA VAL A 131 -22.53 5.84 17.17
C VAL A 131 -23.27 5.95 18.49
N GLN A 132 -23.18 7.12 19.13
CA GLN A 132 -23.69 7.40 20.48
C GLN A 132 -23.14 6.42 21.53
N PRO A 133 -21.81 6.30 21.66
CA PRO A 133 -21.17 5.36 22.59
C PRO A 133 -21.22 5.87 24.03
N HIS A 134 -21.35 4.94 24.98
CA HIS A 134 -21.14 5.24 26.41
C HIS A 134 -19.65 5.13 26.76
N VAL A 135 -18.92 4.25 26.09
CA VAL A 135 -17.49 4.03 26.29
C VAL A 135 -16.76 4.24 24.96
N VAL A 136 -15.73 5.06 24.99
CA VAL A 136 -14.77 5.18 23.89
C VAL A 136 -13.48 4.47 24.29
N ILE A 137 -12.88 3.76 23.35
CA ILE A 137 -11.60 3.09 23.54
C ILE A 137 -10.70 3.51 22.40
N ALA A 138 -9.64 4.26 22.71
CA ALA A 138 -8.61 4.57 21.73
C ALA A 138 -7.56 3.46 21.74
N ARG A 139 -7.28 2.89 20.56
CA ARG A 139 -6.20 1.91 20.40
C ARG A 139 -4.84 2.51 20.77
N TRP A 140 -4.66 3.80 20.46
CA TRP A 140 -3.39 4.51 20.52
C TRP A 140 -3.35 5.55 21.64
N GLN A 141 -2.17 5.77 22.21
CA GLN A 141 -2.00 6.69 23.35
C GLN A 141 -1.74 8.14 22.94
N GLY A 142 -1.25 8.35 21.72
CA GLY A 142 -0.79 9.64 21.21
C GLY A 142 0.68 9.92 21.55
N THR A 143 1.53 8.89 21.63
CA THR A 143 2.92 9.00 22.10
C THR A 143 3.89 8.27 21.18
N ALA A 144 5.19 8.57 21.24
CA ALA A 144 6.21 7.89 20.43
C ALA A 144 6.18 6.35 20.54
N GLY A 145 5.68 5.81 21.66
CA GLY A 145 5.47 4.36 21.84
C GLY A 145 4.41 3.73 20.92
N ASP A 146 3.61 4.53 20.20
CA ASP A 146 2.66 4.03 19.20
C ASP A 146 3.33 3.76 17.83
N PHE A 147 4.64 4.03 17.70
CA PHE A 147 5.55 3.79 16.55
C PHE A 147 5.23 4.51 15.23
N HIS A 148 3.98 4.45 14.75
CA HIS A 148 3.54 5.08 13.52
C HIS A 148 2.91 6.45 13.82
N GLY A 149 3.32 7.49 13.09
CA GLY A 149 2.81 8.85 13.29
C GLY A 149 1.30 9.00 13.15
N GLN A 150 0.66 8.38 12.14
CA GLN A 150 -0.80 8.32 12.04
C GLN A 150 -1.47 7.70 13.29
N HIS A 151 -0.88 6.68 13.94
CA HIS A 151 -1.38 6.13 15.21
C HIS A 151 -1.31 7.17 16.33
N GLN A 152 -0.18 7.88 16.43
CA GLN A 152 0.02 8.95 17.39
C GLN A 152 -1.01 10.08 17.17
N ALA A 153 -1.24 10.47 15.92
CA ALA A 153 -2.21 11.51 15.56
C ALA A 153 -3.63 11.16 16.02
N VAL A 154 -4.09 9.93 15.74
CA VAL A 154 -5.40 9.44 16.18
C VAL A 154 -5.48 9.35 17.70
N GLY A 155 -4.42 8.85 18.36
CA GLY A 155 -4.35 8.77 19.83
C GLY A 155 -4.43 10.14 20.53
N ILE A 156 -3.81 11.18 19.95
CA ILE A 156 -3.93 12.58 20.40
C ILE A 156 -5.37 13.06 20.20
N ALA A 157 -5.91 12.93 18.98
CA ALA A 157 -7.21 13.46 18.62
C ALA A 157 -8.39 12.80 19.36
N ALA A 158 -8.27 11.52 19.75
CA ALA A 158 -9.32 10.81 20.46
C ALA A 158 -9.66 11.44 21.83
N ARG A 159 -8.68 12.01 22.54
CA ARG A 159 -8.91 12.71 23.81
C ARG A 159 -9.63 14.02 23.60
N ASP A 160 -9.15 14.83 22.66
CA ASP A 160 -9.76 16.11 22.30
C ASP A 160 -11.21 15.91 21.82
N ALA A 161 -11.46 14.85 21.04
CA ALA A 161 -12.79 14.52 20.55
C ALA A 161 -13.74 14.03 21.66
N PHE A 162 -13.25 13.27 22.65
CA PHE A 162 -14.05 12.86 23.81
C PHE A 162 -14.57 14.08 24.59
N ASP A 163 -13.71 15.08 24.79
CA ASP A 163 -14.06 16.31 25.51
C ASP A 163 -14.99 17.20 24.66
N ALA A 164 -14.83 17.24 23.33
CA ALA A 164 -15.63 18.07 22.43
C ALA A 164 -17.00 17.48 22.04
N ALA A 165 -17.18 16.16 22.07
CA ALA A 165 -18.35 15.52 21.45
C ALA A 165 -19.69 15.87 22.12
N GLY A 166 -19.68 16.11 23.44
CA GLY A 166 -20.84 16.49 24.23
C GLY A 166 -21.20 17.99 24.20
N ASP A 167 -20.34 18.84 23.64
CA ASP A 167 -20.60 20.28 23.55
C ASP A 167 -21.29 20.61 22.21
N PRO A 168 -22.54 21.11 22.22
CA PRO A 168 -23.26 21.49 21.00
C PRO A 168 -22.65 22.69 20.26
N ALA A 169 -21.82 23.50 20.92
CA ALA A 169 -21.10 24.61 20.28
C ALA A 169 -19.86 24.13 19.49
N GLN A 170 -19.30 22.97 19.84
CA GLN A 170 -18.19 22.38 19.11
C GLN A 170 -18.72 21.63 17.88
N PHE A 171 -18.19 21.95 16.70
CA PHE A 171 -18.61 21.36 15.42
C PHE A 171 -20.15 21.42 15.25
N SER A 172 -20.74 22.60 15.45
CA SER A 172 -22.19 22.80 15.38
C SER A 172 -22.78 22.50 14.01
N GLU A 173 -21.96 22.55 12.94
CA GLU A 173 -22.37 22.21 11.59
C GLU A 173 -22.81 20.75 11.43
N LEU A 174 -22.41 19.85 12.35
CA LEU A 174 -22.82 18.44 12.30
C LEU A 174 -24.30 18.23 12.60
N ALA A 175 -24.92 19.16 13.34
CA ALA A 175 -26.34 19.10 13.65
C ALA A 175 -27.21 19.22 12.37
N ALA A 176 -26.72 19.88 11.32
CA ALA A 176 -27.40 19.95 10.03
C ALA A 176 -27.52 18.58 9.34
N SER A 177 -26.57 17.68 9.59
CA SER A 177 -26.61 16.27 9.15
C SER A 177 -27.37 15.36 10.13
N GLY A 178 -28.05 15.93 11.13
CA GLY A 178 -28.73 15.18 12.18
C GLY A 178 -27.76 14.53 13.17
N LEU A 179 -26.53 15.01 13.31
CA LEU A 179 -25.57 14.46 14.27
C LEU A 179 -25.45 15.39 15.48
N TYR A 180 -26.29 15.11 16.46
CA TYR A 180 -26.44 15.91 17.67
C TYR A 180 -25.38 15.58 18.73
N ALA A 181 -25.04 16.56 19.58
CA ALA A 181 -24.09 16.42 20.68
C ALA A 181 -24.40 15.20 21.56
N TRP A 182 -23.36 14.41 21.83
CA TRP A 182 -23.43 13.19 22.62
C TRP A 182 -22.16 13.05 23.43
N GLN A 183 -22.27 12.99 24.75
CA GLN A 183 -21.13 12.90 25.65
C GLN A 183 -20.85 11.44 26.03
N PRO A 184 -19.76 10.81 25.55
CA PRO A 184 -19.35 9.53 26.08
C PRO A 184 -18.94 9.66 27.56
N LEU A 185 -19.13 8.59 28.33
CA LEU A 185 -19.00 8.62 29.78
C LEU A 185 -17.59 8.26 30.25
N LYS A 186 -16.90 7.40 29.49
CA LYS A 186 -15.52 6.96 29.76
C LYS A 186 -14.68 6.87 28.49
N LEU A 187 -13.40 7.20 28.62
CA LEU A 187 -12.37 6.99 27.61
C LEU A 187 -11.29 6.07 28.17
N TYR A 188 -11.09 4.91 27.52
CA TYR A 188 -9.95 4.04 27.77
C TYR A 188 -8.91 4.16 26.66
N GLN A 189 -7.67 3.82 26.99
CA GLN A 189 -6.58 3.64 26.03
C GLN A 189 -6.02 2.23 26.14
N SER A 190 -5.88 1.53 25.03
CA SER A 190 -5.27 0.20 24.99
C SER A 190 -3.78 0.28 25.34
N LEU A 191 -3.31 -0.70 26.10
CA LEU A 191 -1.91 -0.86 26.47
C LEU A 191 -1.36 -2.10 25.78
N ASP A 192 -0.15 -1.97 25.23
CA ASP A 192 0.57 -3.10 24.65
C ASP A 192 1.06 -4.05 25.76
N ASN A 193 0.69 -5.33 25.67
CA ASN A 193 1.14 -6.37 26.56
C ASN A 193 1.82 -7.56 25.85
N SER A 194 2.31 -7.37 24.64
CA SER A 194 2.91 -8.42 23.79
C SER A 194 4.30 -8.92 24.22
N GLY A 195 4.78 -8.58 25.42
CA GLY A 195 5.99 -9.17 25.99
C GLY A 195 7.31 -8.75 25.34
N GLY A 196 7.31 -7.73 24.46
CA GLY A 196 8.52 -7.06 23.95
C GLY A 196 9.10 -7.61 22.64
N ASP A 197 8.40 -8.45 21.88
CA ASP A 197 8.85 -8.86 20.54
C ASP A 197 8.54 -7.76 19.50
N LEU A 198 9.56 -6.93 19.21
CA LEU A 198 9.52 -5.72 18.37
C LEU A 198 9.55 -6.02 16.87
N SER A 199 8.78 -6.98 16.38
CA SER A 199 8.60 -7.14 14.93
C SER A 199 7.73 -6.01 14.35
N ALA A 200 7.82 -5.75 13.04
CA ALA A 200 6.90 -4.84 12.36
C ALA A 200 5.49 -5.46 12.40
N GLY A 201 4.64 -4.98 13.31
CA GLY A 201 3.40 -5.64 13.76
C GLY A 201 3.33 -5.84 15.29
N GLY A 202 4.41 -5.55 16.03
CA GLY A 202 4.52 -5.68 17.49
C GLY A 202 3.61 -4.75 18.31
N ALA A 203 2.81 -3.91 17.65
CA ALA A 203 1.80 -3.07 18.27
C ALA A 203 0.42 -3.74 18.33
N LEU A 204 0.33 -5.06 18.13
CA LEU A 204 -0.88 -5.83 18.30
C LEU A 204 -0.74 -6.66 19.57
N ASN A 205 -1.76 -6.67 20.43
CA ASN A 205 -1.81 -7.53 21.61
C ASN A 205 -2.00 -8.98 21.16
N LEU A 206 -0.95 -9.64 20.64
CA LEU A 206 -1.03 -10.93 19.95
C LEU A 206 -0.81 -12.13 20.86
N PHE A 207 -0.08 -11.96 21.95
CA PHE A 207 0.26 -13.07 22.85
C PHE A 207 -0.66 -13.18 24.07
N GLY A 208 -1.29 -12.07 24.47
CA GLY A 208 -2.30 -12.07 25.54
C GLY A 208 -1.80 -12.54 26.91
N LEU A 209 -0.48 -12.53 27.14
CA LEU A 209 0.10 -13.02 28.38
C LEU A 209 -0.24 -12.08 29.56
N PRO A 210 -0.39 -12.61 30.78
CA PRO A 210 -0.47 -11.79 31.98
C PRO A 210 0.74 -10.87 32.10
N ASN A 211 0.51 -9.60 32.44
CA ASN A 211 1.58 -8.63 32.64
C ASN A 211 1.43 -7.97 34.02
N PRO A 212 2.12 -8.50 35.06
CA PRO A 212 2.02 -7.99 36.42
C PRO A 212 2.36 -6.49 36.56
N SER A 213 3.18 -5.93 35.65
CA SER A 213 3.51 -4.50 35.69
C SER A 213 2.32 -3.59 35.32
N LEU A 214 1.31 -4.14 34.64
CA LEU A 214 0.08 -3.47 34.26
C LEU A 214 -1.08 -3.77 35.23
N GLU A 215 -0.94 -4.74 36.14
CA GLU A 215 -1.95 -5.10 37.13
C GLU A 215 -1.93 -4.15 38.34
N ARG A 216 -2.36 -2.91 38.12
CA ARG A 216 -2.35 -1.82 39.10
C ARG A 216 -3.61 -0.96 39.00
N ASP A 217 -3.83 -0.14 40.02
CA ASP A 217 -4.96 0.78 40.08
C ASP A 217 -5.00 1.70 38.83
N GLY A 218 -6.20 1.95 38.31
CA GLY A 218 -6.42 2.72 37.08
C GLY A 218 -6.16 1.97 35.76
N VAL A 219 -5.79 0.69 35.82
CA VAL A 219 -5.67 -0.19 34.64
C VAL A 219 -6.67 -1.34 34.76
N LEU A 220 -7.54 -1.47 33.76
CA LEU A 220 -8.50 -2.54 33.61
C LEU A 220 -7.84 -3.74 32.90
N LYS A 221 -8.00 -4.93 33.46
CA LYS A 221 -7.59 -6.21 32.86
C LYS A 221 -8.83 -6.97 32.41
N LEU A 222 -8.88 -7.38 31.14
CA LEU A 222 -9.97 -8.20 30.57
C LEU A 222 -9.43 -9.53 30.06
N ASN A 223 -10.14 -10.63 30.33
CA ASN A 223 -9.83 -11.95 29.77
C ASN A 223 -10.77 -12.26 28.59
N THR A 224 -10.28 -12.14 27.37
CA THR A 224 -11.03 -12.51 26.15
C THR A 224 -10.92 -14.01 25.85
N GLY A 225 -10.05 -14.72 26.57
CA GLY A 225 -9.93 -16.18 26.54
C GLY A 225 -11.08 -16.92 27.24
N GLU A 226 -12.05 -16.21 27.80
CA GLU A 226 -13.26 -16.82 28.36
C GLU A 226 -14.05 -17.61 27.30
N PHE A 227 -14.63 -18.73 27.71
CA PHE A 227 -15.41 -19.62 26.82
C PHE A 227 -16.80 -19.03 26.51
N ASP A 228 -17.14 -18.94 25.23
CA ASP A 228 -18.48 -18.60 24.75
C ASP A 228 -19.29 -19.90 24.53
N PRO A 229 -20.30 -20.19 25.37
CA PRO A 229 -21.11 -21.40 25.24
C PRO A 229 -22.02 -21.39 24.00
N ILE A 230 -22.28 -20.23 23.39
CA ILE A 230 -23.12 -20.13 22.17
C ILE A 230 -22.30 -20.54 20.95
N ALA A 231 -21.07 -20.03 20.84
CA ALA A 231 -20.17 -20.33 19.71
C ALA A 231 -19.36 -21.63 19.88
N GLY A 232 -19.34 -22.19 21.09
CA GLY A 232 -18.58 -23.41 21.43
C GLY A 232 -17.06 -23.22 21.38
N ARG A 233 -16.58 -21.99 21.63
CA ARG A 233 -15.16 -21.59 21.58
C ARG A 233 -14.94 -20.32 22.39
N THR A 234 -13.71 -19.94 22.68
CA THR A 234 -13.41 -18.69 23.40
C THR A 234 -13.69 -17.44 22.55
N TYR A 235 -13.90 -16.28 23.17
CA TYR A 235 -14.05 -15.02 22.42
C TYR A 235 -12.78 -14.66 21.66
N GLN A 236 -11.61 -14.99 22.20
CA GLN A 236 -10.32 -14.80 21.54
C GLN A 236 -10.17 -15.70 20.29
N GLU A 237 -10.63 -16.95 20.33
CA GLU A 237 -10.65 -17.80 19.13
C GLU A 237 -11.50 -17.21 18.00
N GLN A 238 -12.67 -16.65 18.34
CA GLN A 238 -13.52 -15.94 17.39
C GLN A 238 -12.78 -14.72 16.80
N ALA A 239 -12.09 -13.96 17.65
CA ALA A 239 -11.30 -12.81 17.24
C ALA A 239 -10.14 -13.16 16.32
N TRP A 240 -9.43 -14.26 16.55
CA TRP A 240 -8.38 -14.72 15.63
C TRP A 240 -8.93 -15.12 14.25
N ILE A 241 -10.10 -15.74 14.21
CA ILE A 241 -10.78 -16.07 12.94
C ILE A 241 -11.21 -14.80 12.20
N ALA A 242 -11.70 -13.79 12.93
CA ALA A 242 -12.03 -12.48 12.39
C ALA A 242 -10.77 -11.78 11.84
N TYR A 243 -9.69 -11.79 12.60
CA TYR A 243 -8.44 -11.13 12.22
C TYR A 243 -7.79 -11.73 10.96
N ASN A 244 -7.92 -13.05 10.80
CA ASN A 244 -7.47 -13.75 9.59
C ASN A 244 -8.23 -13.36 8.30
N GLN A 245 -9.30 -12.55 8.40
CA GLN A 245 -9.95 -11.97 7.22
C GLN A 245 -9.14 -10.83 6.60
N HIS A 246 -8.18 -10.23 7.33
CA HIS A 246 -7.23 -9.22 6.82
C HIS A 246 -6.09 -9.87 6.01
N GLN A 247 -6.46 -10.64 4.99
CA GLN A 247 -5.55 -11.46 4.20
C GLN A 247 -4.53 -10.62 3.44
N SER A 248 -4.91 -9.44 2.96
CA SER A 248 -4.02 -8.52 2.25
C SER A 248 -2.82 -8.08 3.10
N GLN A 249 -2.96 -8.10 4.43
CA GLN A 249 -1.88 -7.80 5.39
C GLN A 249 -1.01 -9.02 5.70
N GLY A 250 -1.40 -10.19 5.20
CA GLY A 250 -0.78 -11.48 5.49
C GLY A 250 -1.02 -11.95 6.92
N MET A 251 -2.17 -11.58 7.50
CA MET A 251 -2.59 -12.11 8.80
C MET A 251 -2.93 -13.59 8.65
N GLY A 252 -2.44 -14.40 9.60
CA GLY A 252 -2.50 -15.85 9.54
C GLY A 252 -2.24 -16.49 10.90
N LEU A 253 -2.99 -16.06 11.91
CA LEU A 253 -2.91 -16.58 13.27
C LEU A 253 -3.63 -17.93 13.36
N ILE A 254 -3.11 -18.86 14.16
CA ILE A 254 -3.75 -20.15 14.41
C ILE A 254 -4.64 -19.99 15.65
N PRO A 255 -5.98 -20.11 15.53
CA PRO A 255 -6.85 -19.98 16.68
C PRO A 255 -6.63 -21.13 17.69
N ALA A 256 -6.55 -20.81 18.97
CA ALA A 256 -6.39 -21.77 20.07
C ALA A 256 -7.15 -21.32 21.33
N PRO A 257 -7.69 -22.26 22.12
CA PRO A 257 -8.35 -21.92 23.38
C PRO A 257 -7.32 -21.57 24.46
N GLY A 258 -7.74 -20.79 25.45
CA GLY A 258 -6.93 -20.44 26.61
C GLY A 258 -7.17 -19.01 27.04
N ASP A 259 -6.72 -18.69 28.25
CA ASP A 259 -6.76 -17.32 28.77
C ASP A 259 -5.99 -16.36 27.85
N PHE A 260 -6.57 -15.18 27.63
CA PHE A 260 -5.97 -14.14 26.81
C PHE A 260 -6.33 -12.78 27.39
N TYR A 261 -5.32 -12.02 27.79
CA TYR A 261 -5.51 -10.80 28.55
C TYR A 261 -5.24 -9.55 27.73
N TYR A 262 -6.14 -8.56 27.85
CA TYR A 262 -5.95 -7.19 27.39
C TYR A 262 -5.91 -6.24 28.58
N TYR A 263 -5.15 -5.15 28.44
CA TYR A 263 -5.00 -4.12 29.47
C TYR A 263 -5.39 -2.75 28.92
N PHE A 264 -6.20 -2.02 29.67
CA PHE A 264 -6.72 -0.70 29.27
C PHE A 264 -6.52 0.31 30.39
N ARG A 265 -5.90 1.45 30.09
CA ARG A 265 -5.81 2.57 31.04
C ARG A 265 -7.04 3.45 30.92
N LEU A 266 -7.69 3.76 32.03
CA LEU A 266 -8.74 4.78 32.06
C LEU A 266 -8.09 6.17 31.90
N ALA A 267 -8.39 6.87 30.79
CA ALA A 267 -7.81 8.17 30.44
C ALA A 267 -8.71 9.35 30.80
N ARG A 268 -10.03 9.19 30.68
CA ARG A 268 -11.06 10.15 31.11
C ARG A 268 -12.27 9.41 31.66
N SER A 269 -12.94 10.00 32.64
CA SER A 269 -14.27 9.58 33.08
C SER A 269 -15.02 10.80 33.56
N ILE A 270 -16.29 10.92 33.15
CA ILE A 270 -17.21 11.92 33.71
C ILE A 270 -18.19 11.32 34.74
N VAL A 271 -18.10 10.01 34.95
CA VAL A 271 -18.80 9.29 36.02
C VAL A 271 -17.81 8.85 37.12
N PRO A 272 -18.27 8.64 38.36
CA PRO A 272 -17.44 8.05 39.40
C PRO A 272 -16.98 6.64 39.01
N VAL A 273 -15.72 6.32 39.30
CA VAL A 273 -15.10 5.01 39.04
C VAL A 273 -14.37 4.51 40.28
N SER A 274 -14.32 3.19 40.46
CA SER A 274 -13.49 2.57 41.50
C SER A 274 -12.01 2.63 41.12
N ALA A 275 -11.12 2.52 42.10
CA ALA A 275 -9.66 2.46 41.85
C ALA A 275 -9.26 1.21 41.04
N ARG A 276 -10.01 0.12 41.19
CA ARG A 276 -9.87 -1.12 40.42
C ARG A 276 -11.20 -1.48 39.78
N GLU A 277 -11.22 -1.43 38.47
CA GLU A 277 -12.36 -1.85 37.65
C GLU A 277 -12.16 -3.30 37.20
N THR A 278 -13.27 -4.01 37.07
CA THR A 278 -13.35 -5.39 36.55
C THR A 278 -14.12 -5.45 35.23
N SER A 279 -14.83 -4.37 34.88
CA SER A 279 -15.54 -4.19 33.62
C SER A 279 -15.44 -2.75 33.13
N LEU A 280 -15.52 -2.56 31.81
CA LEU A 280 -15.65 -1.23 31.20
C LEU A 280 -16.92 -0.49 31.68
N PHE A 281 -17.92 -1.24 32.15
CA PHE A 281 -19.22 -0.73 32.57
C PHE A 281 -19.35 -0.49 34.08
N ASP A 282 -18.28 -0.69 34.87
CA ASP A 282 -18.34 -0.44 36.32
C ASP A 282 -18.72 1.02 36.60
N GLY A 283 -19.74 1.28 37.43
CA GLY A 283 -20.24 2.65 37.66
C GLY A 283 -21.10 3.22 36.52
N LEU A 284 -21.45 2.42 35.51
CA LEU A 284 -22.43 2.76 34.46
C LEU A 284 -23.66 1.86 34.58
N ASN A 285 -24.81 2.35 34.12
CA ASN A 285 -25.98 1.53 33.85
C ASN A 285 -26.01 1.17 32.36
N PRO A 286 -25.54 -0.03 31.94
CA PRO A 286 -25.44 -0.38 30.53
C PRO A 286 -26.79 -0.83 29.91
N LEU A 287 -27.87 -0.90 30.71
CA LEU A 287 -29.20 -1.31 30.27
C LEU A 287 -29.95 -0.14 29.60
N LEU A 288 -31.04 -0.42 28.89
CA LEU A 288 -31.92 0.60 28.30
C LEU A 288 -32.31 1.71 29.29
N THR A 289 -32.48 1.39 30.57
CA THR A 289 -32.80 2.35 31.63
C THR A 289 -31.70 3.39 31.84
N GLY A 290 -30.44 3.09 31.51
CA GLY A 290 -29.32 4.02 31.59
C GLY A 290 -29.46 5.24 30.68
N LEU A 291 -30.29 5.17 29.63
CA LEU A 291 -30.61 6.34 28.81
C LEU A 291 -31.32 7.45 29.60
N ALA A 292 -32.00 7.13 30.69
CA ALA A 292 -32.60 8.14 31.57
C ALA A 292 -31.54 8.91 32.39
N GLU A 293 -30.35 8.31 32.56
CA GLU A 293 -29.22 8.85 33.32
C GLU A 293 -28.20 9.57 32.43
N HIS A 294 -28.37 9.51 31.09
CA HIS A 294 -27.43 10.11 30.16
C HIS A 294 -27.38 11.65 30.33
N PRO A 295 -26.19 12.28 30.32
CA PRO A 295 -26.04 13.73 30.42
C PRO A 295 -26.87 14.51 29.38
N GLY A 296 -27.49 15.62 29.82
CA GLY A 296 -28.29 16.52 28.98
C GLY A 296 -29.71 16.76 29.53
N ASN A 297 -30.30 17.94 29.25
CA ASN A 297 -31.66 18.27 29.67
C ASN A 297 -32.68 17.58 28.74
N GLY A 298 -33.10 16.34 29.05
CA GLY A 298 -34.03 15.65 28.16
C GLY A 298 -34.37 14.19 28.47
N SER A 299 -34.10 13.71 29.68
CA SER A 299 -34.17 12.28 29.99
C SER A 299 -35.56 11.66 29.71
N PRO A 300 -35.62 10.50 29.03
CA PRO A 300 -36.84 9.73 28.84
C PRO A 300 -37.35 9.13 30.16
N SER A 301 -38.60 8.67 30.16
CA SER A 301 -39.19 8.00 31.32
C SER A 301 -38.45 6.70 31.68
N SER A 302 -37.72 6.72 32.81
CA SER A 302 -37.01 5.54 33.34
C SER A 302 -37.92 4.32 33.50
N ARG A 303 -39.18 4.54 33.94
CA ARG A 303 -40.18 3.47 34.07
C ARG A 303 -40.51 2.82 32.73
N ARG A 304 -40.75 3.60 31.67
CA ARG A 304 -41.10 3.04 30.35
C ARG A 304 -39.91 2.35 29.69
N LEU A 305 -38.69 2.84 29.92
CA LEU A 305 -37.47 2.15 29.50
C LEU A 305 -37.33 0.79 30.21
N ALA A 306 -37.65 0.72 31.50
CA ALA A 306 -37.68 -0.53 32.25
C ALA A 306 -38.75 -1.48 31.70
N ASP A 307 -39.94 -0.98 31.35
CA ASP A 307 -40.99 -1.78 30.72
C ASP A 307 -40.52 -2.35 29.37
N ALA A 308 -39.87 -1.55 28.52
CA ALA A 308 -39.30 -2.03 27.25
C ALA A 308 -38.19 -3.07 27.46
N ALA A 309 -37.30 -2.85 28.43
CA ALA A 309 -36.25 -3.82 28.79
C ALA A 309 -36.84 -5.14 29.29
N ALA A 310 -37.91 -5.09 30.10
CA ALA A 310 -38.61 -6.28 30.58
C ALA A 310 -39.22 -7.09 29.44
N ARG A 311 -39.73 -6.42 28.38
CA ARG A 311 -40.22 -7.11 27.17
C ARG A 311 -39.12 -7.81 26.40
N VAL A 312 -37.93 -7.23 26.33
CA VAL A 312 -36.77 -7.92 25.74
C VAL A 312 -36.36 -9.13 26.58
N ALA A 313 -36.31 -9.00 27.91
CA ALA A 313 -35.98 -10.11 28.80
C ALA A 313 -36.98 -11.27 28.64
N GLU A 314 -38.28 -10.96 28.59
CA GLU A 314 -39.35 -11.91 28.29
C GLU A 314 -39.15 -12.59 26.92
N ALA A 315 -38.75 -11.84 25.89
CA ALA A 315 -38.44 -12.41 24.59
C ALA A 315 -37.27 -13.41 24.63
N VAL A 316 -36.22 -13.11 25.42
CA VAL A 316 -35.08 -14.02 25.63
C VAL A 316 -35.52 -15.29 26.35
N GLU A 317 -36.36 -15.19 27.38
CA GLU A 317 -36.89 -16.36 28.12
C GLU A 317 -37.80 -17.24 27.27
N ARG A 318 -38.58 -16.63 26.37
CA ARG A 318 -39.50 -17.34 25.48
C ARG A 318 -38.83 -17.91 24.23
N LEU A 319 -37.60 -17.49 23.91
CA LEU A 319 -36.86 -18.01 22.77
C LEU A 319 -36.45 -19.46 23.02
N ARG A 320 -37.04 -20.39 22.28
CA ARG A 320 -36.63 -21.81 22.29
C ARG A 320 -36.03 -22.21 20.95
N GLN A 321 -35.14 -23.20 20.99
CA GLN A 321 -34.44 -23.68 19.80
C GLN A 321 -35.41 -24.25 18.74
N ASP A 322 -36.46 -24.92 19.19
CA ASP A 322 -37.55 -25.52 18.40
C ASP A 322 -38.74 -24.57 18.17
N ASP A 323 -38.80 -23.44 18.89
CA ASP A 323 -39.88 -22.46 18.81
C ASP A 323 -39.38 -21.04 19.11
N ALA A 324 -38.91 -20.35 18.04
CA ALA A 324 -38.54 -18.93 18.18
C ALA A 324 -39.72 -17.95 18.07
N MET A 325 -40.94 -18.42 17.76
CA MET A 325 -42.11 -17.53 17.62
C MET A 325 -42.54 -16.98 18.97
N GLY A 326 -42.31 -17.74 20.06
CA GLY A 326 -42.60 -17.30 21.42
C GLY A 326 -41.99 -15.95 21.80
N ALA A 327 -40.88 -15.56 21.17
CA ALA A 327 -40.22 -14.27 21.39
C ALA A 327 -40.87 -13.09 20.64
N ALA A 328 -41.60 -13.33 19.55
CA ALA A 328 -42.04 -12.29 18.62
C ALA A 328 -42.97 -11.25 19.25
N ASP A 329 -44.02 -11.70 19.97
CA ASP A 329 -44.99 -10.79 20.62
C ASP A 329 -44.31 -9.83 21.59
N ALA A 330 -43.40 -10.36 22.42
CA ALA A 330 -42.68 -9.55 23.40
C ALA A 330 -41.78 -8.50 22.72
N LEU A 331 -41.13 -8.83 21.61
CA LEU A 331 -40.32 -7.87 20.85
C LEU A 331 -41.17 -6.75 20.23
N LEU A 332 -42.34 -7.09 19.69
CA LEU A 332 -43.26 -6.13 19.09
C LEU A 332 -43.86 -5.18 20.13
N GLU A 333 -44.22 -5.70 21.31
CA GLU A 333 -44.65 -4.89 22.47
C GLU A 333 -43.52 -3.99 22.98
N GLY A 334 -42.28 -4.49 23.00
CA GLY A 334 -41.09 -3.69 23.29
C GLY A 334 -40.93 -2.52 22.31
N ARG A 335 -41.08 -2.78 21.01
CA ARG A 335 -41.04 -1.76 19.95
C ARG A 335 -42.13 -0.72 20.12
N TYR A 336 -43.36 -1.14 20.43
CA TYR A 336 -44.47 -0.21 20.69
C TYR A 336 -44.21 0.65 21.92
N THR A 337 -43.63 0.06 22.97
CA THR A 337 -43.23 0.80 24.17
C THR A 337 -42.18 1.87 23.84
N LEU A 338 -41.18 1.55 23.01
CA LEU A 338 -40.20 2.54 22.54
C LEU A 338 -40.84 3.65 21.68
N GLN A 339 -41.77 3.32 20.79
CA GLN A 339 -42.49 4.33 20.00
C GLN A 339 -43.20 5.34 20.90
N ARG A 340 -43.88 4.88 21.96
CA ARG A 340 -44.55 5.78 22.91
C ARG A 340 -43.58 6.74 23.60
N ILE A 341 -42.38 6.25 23.96
CA ILE A 341 -41.33 7.10 24.55
C ILE A 341 -40.91 8.18 23.54
N ARG A 342 -40.75 7.82 22.27
CA ARG A 342 -40.42 8.79 21.21
C ARG A 342 -41.53 9.82 21.02
N ASP A 343 -42.79 9.42 21.03
CA ASP A 343 -43.93 10.33 20.92
C ASP A 343 -43.97 11.34 22.07
N GLU A 344 -43.60 10.92 23.29
CA GLU A 344 -43.44 11.84 24.44
C GLU A 344 -42.27 12.82 24.27
N LEU A 345 -41.14 12.35 23.74
CA LEU A 345 -39.98 13.21 23.48
C LEU A 345 -40.28 14.26 22.40
N ALA A 346 -41.16 13.93 21.44
CA ALA A 346 -41.58 14.79 20.34
C ALA A 346 -42.63 15.85 20.71
N GLY A 347 -43.36 15.68 21.82
CA GLY A 347 -44.44 16.59 22.24
C GLY A 347 -44.01 18.00 22.71
N ASP A 348 -42.80 18.44 22.39
CA ASP A 348 -42.24 19.75 22.72
C ASP A 348 -42.04 20.57 21.44
N ASP A 349 -42.49 21.82 21.41
CA ASP A 349 -42.42 22.70 20.24
C ASP A 349 -40.97 23.05 19.83
N SER A 350 -39.98 22.89 20.72
CA SER A 350 -38.55 23.07 20.41
C SER A 350 -37.66 22.11 21.22
N PRO A 351 -37.55 20.83 20.80
CA PRO A 351 -36.81 19.83 21.56
C PRO A 351 -35.32 20.14 21.57
N SER A 352 -34.73 20.13 22.78
CA SER A 352 -33.28 20.26 22.98
C SER A 352 -32.48 19.24 22.17
N GLU A 353 -31.22 19.55 21.90
CA GLU A 353 -30.30 18.66 21.17
C GLU A 353 -30.14 17.28 21.84
N ALA A 354 -30.11 17.25 23.17
CA ALA A 354 -30.07 16.01 23.95
C ALA A 354 -31.31 15.13 23.70
N ARG A 355 -32.51 15.71 23.63
CA ARG A 355 -33.74 14.95 23.31
C ARG A 355 -33.70 14.39 21.88
N ARG A 356 -33.20 15.16 20.93
CA ARG A 356 -33.07 14.71 19.53
C ARG A 356 -32.06 13.57 19.39
N ALA A 357 -30.93 13.64 20.10
CA ALA A 357 -29.97 12.55 20.15
C ALA A 357 -30.59 11.27 20.74
N ILE A 358 -31.33 11.37 21.85
CA ILE A 358 -32.01 10.23 22.46
C ILE A 358 -33.10 9.66 21.53
N ASP A 359 -33.87 10.51 20.84
CA ASP A 359 -34.87 10.06 19.87
C ASP A 359 -34.22 9.23 18.74
N GLN A 360 -33.07 9.67 18.21
CA GLN A 360 -32.31 8.92 17.22
C GLN A 360 -31.79 7.58 17.75
N TYR A 361 -31.31 7.57 19.00
CA TYR A 361 -30.90 6.33 19.66
C TYR A 361 -32.06 5.33 19.74
N LEU A 362 -33.24 5.81 20.17
CA LEU A 362 -34.45 4.99 20.29
C LEU A 362 -34.98 4.54 18.93
N ALA A 363 -34.91 5.38 17.89
CA ALA A 363 -35.28 5.02 16.52
C ALA A 363 -34.46 3.83 16.01
N ARG A 364 -33.14 3.82 16.26
CA ARG A 364 -32.27 2.69 15.95
C ARG A 364 -32.66 1.44 16.73
N LYS A 365 -32.87 1.55 18.05
CA LYS A 365 -33.29 0.41 18.89
C LYS A 365 -34.64 -0.18 18.47
N MET A 366 -35.56 0.64 18.00
CA MET A 366 -36.81 0.16 17.41
C MET A 366 -36.56 -0.67 16.14
N ALA A 367 -35.69 -0.21 15.24
CA ALA A 367 -35.34 -0.97 14.04
C ALA A 367 -34.65 -2.32 14.38
N ASP A 368 -33.82 -2.34 15.43
CA ASP A 368 -33.19 -3.58 15.93
C ASP A 368 -34.25 -4.57 16.46
N LEU A 369 -35.25 -4.07 17.21
CA LEU A 369 -36.39 -4.87 17.69
C LEU A 369 -37.24 -5.40 16.52
N GLU A 370 -37.54 -4.57 15.52
CA GLU A 370 -38.28 -4.98 14.32
C GLU A 370 -37.55 -6.08 13.55
N THR A 371 -36.23 -5.96 13.42
CA THR A 371 -35.38 -6.96 12.75
C THR A 371 -35.37 -8.28 13.52
N ALA A 372 -35.25 -8.23 14.85
CA ALA A 372 -35.31 -9.43 15.68
C ALA A 372 -36.71 -10.08 15.68
N ALA A 373 -37.78 -9.28 15.75
CA ALA A 373 -39.14 -9.76 15.67
C ALA A 373 -39.42 -10.46 14.34
N ALA A 374 -38.97 -9.87 13.22
CA ALA A 374 -39.06 -10.50 11.90
C ALA A 374 -38.35 -11.87 11.86
N GLY A 375 -37.14 -11.97 12.43
CA GLY A 375 -36.41 -13.24 12.56
C GLY A 375 -37.16 -14.28 13.40
N SER A 376 -37.73 -13.89 14.55
CA SER A 376 -38.55 -14.75 15.41
C SER A 376 -39.82 -15.26 14.70
N LEU A 377 -40.43 -14.42 13.87
CA LEU A 377 -41.60 -14.75 13.04
C LEU A 377 -41.23 -15.58 11.80
N GLY A 378 -39.94 -15.72 11.48
CA GLY A 378 -39.48 -16.42 10.27
C GLY A 378 -39.82 -15.66 8.98
N LEU A 379 -39.88 -14.33 9.04
CA LEU A 379 -40.08 -13.45 7.89
C LEU A 379 -38.74 -13.15 7.21
N GLU A 380 -38.67 -13.30 5.90
CA GLU A 380 -37.49 -12.97 5.11
C GLU A 380 -37.87 -12.20 3.85
N LEU A 381 -37.31 -11.00 3.68
CA LEU A 381 -37.49 -10.18 2.49
C LEU A 381 -36.26 -10.34 1.58
N GLU A 382 -36.49 -10.77 0.35
CA GLU A 382 -35.47 -10.74 -0.71
C GLU A 382 -35.86 -9.77 -1.83
N CYS A 383 -34.85 -9.16 -2.44
CA CYS A 383 -34.98 -8.39 -3.67
C CYS A 383 -33.93 -8.89 -4.65
N VAL A 384 -34.38 -9.45 -5.77
CA VAL A 384 -33.51 -10.03 -6.79
C VAL A 384 -33.62 -9.20 -8.06
N GLY A 385 -32.49 -8.68 -8.52
CA GLY A 385 -32.38 -8.04 -9.82
C GLY A 385 -32.04 -9.05 -10.90
N GLU A 386 -32.50 -8.78 -12.13
CA GLU A 386 -32.20 -9.61 -13.29
C GLU A 386 -30.72 -9.56 -13.69
N ARG A 387 -30.02 -8.46 -13.37
CA ARG A 387 -28.67 -8.17 -13.87
C ARG A 387 -27.80 -7.52 -12.79
N GLY A 388 -26.53 -7.92 -12.74
CA GLY A 388 -25.53 -7.31 -11.85
C GLY A 388 -24.95 -6.00 -12.40
N ARG A 389 -25.06 -5.75 -13.70
CA ARG A 389 -24.57 -4.53 -14.36
C ARG A 389 -25.66 -3.95 -15.26
N ILE A 390 -25.91 -2.67 -15.12
CA ILE A 390 -26.96 -1.91 -15.82
C ILE A 390 -26.29 -0.69 -16.47
N ILE A 391 -26.80 -0.21 -17.60
CA ILE A 391 -26.30 1.02 -18.25
C ILE A 391 -27.33 2.15 -18.16
N PRO A 392 -26.91 3.43 -18.21
CA PRO A 392 -27.83 4.56 -18.35
C PRO A 392 -28.80 4.39 -19.53
N GLY A 393 -30.10 4.65 -19.30
CA GLY A 393 -31.17 4.46 -20.27
C GLY A 393 -31.70 3.02 -20.39
N GLN A 394 -31.12 2.04 -19.69
CA GLN A 394 -31.58 0.65 -19.72
C GLN A 394 -32.76 0.42 -18.77
N ARG A 395 -33.61 -0.54 -19.13
CA ARG A 395 -34.64 -1.10 -18.24
C ARG A 395 -34.13 -2.36 -17.58
N SER A 396 -34.48 -2.57 -16.31
CA SER A 396 -34.13 -3.78 -15.57
C SER A 396 -35.28 -4.21 -14.66
N ARG A 397 -35.53 -5.53 -14.58
CA ARG A 397 -36.55 -6.08 -13.69
C ARG A 397 -36.00 -6.33 -12.29
N LEU A 398 -36.80 -5.97 -11.29
CA LEU A 398 -36.62 -6.33 -9.88
C LEU A 398 -37.78 -7.20 -9.41
N THR A 399 -37.46 -8.30 -8.75
CA THR A 399 -38.44 -9.18 -8.10
C THR A 399 -38.26 -9.10 -6.59
N ALA A 400 -39.27 -8.61 -5.87
CA ALA A 400 -39.33 -8.69 -4.42
C ALA A 400 -40.09 -9.94 -3.99
N ARG A 401 -39.57 -10.69 -3.01
CA ARG A 401 -40.30 -11.81 -2.39
C ARG A 401 -40.22 -11.73 -0.87
N LEU A 402 -41.36 -11.92 -0.23
CA LEU A 402 -41.49 -12.08 1.20
C LEU A 402 -41.81 -13.54 1.51
N TRP A 403 -40.91 -14.18 2.24
CA TRP A 403 -41.06 -15.56 2.71
C TRP A 403 -41.56 -15.58 4.15
N THR A 404 -42.43 -16.54 4.47
CA THR A 404 -42.81 -16.90 5.85
C THR A 404 -42.50 -18.36 6.09
N HIS A 405 -41.36 -18.62 6.74
CA HIS A 405 -40.86 -19.97 7.01
C HIS A 405 -41.65 -20.72 8.09
N ARG A 406 -42.56 -20.02 8.80
CA ARG A 406 -43.32 -20.56 9.95
C ARG A 406 -44.84 -20.54 9.76
N GLY A 407 -45.29 -20.30 8.53
CA GLY A 407 -46.71 -20.36 8.18
C GLY A 407 -47.60 -19.30 8.83
N ILE A 408 -47.03 -18.15 9.23
CA ILE A 408 -47.78 -17.06 9.86
C ILE A 408 -48.66 -16.37 8.82
N PRO A 409 -49.96 -16.14 9.09
CA PRO A 409 -50.83 -15.46 8.15
C PRO A 409 -50.43 -13.99 8.00
N ILE A 410 -50.18 -13.56 6.77
CA ILE A 410 -49.89 -12.16 6.43
C ILE A 410 -51.17 -11.53 5.89
N GLU A 411 -51.68 -10.51 6.57
CA GLU A 411 -52.91 -9.80 6.18
C GLU A 411 -52.66 -8.84 5.02
N ARG A 412 -51.50 -8.16 5.03
CA ARG A 412 -51.08 -7.24 3.98
C ARG A 412 -49.56 -7.21 3.87
N ALA A 413 -49.06 -7.20 2.63
CA ALA A 413 -47.66 -6.90 2.32
C ALA A 413 -47.61 -5.82 1.23
N ALA A 414 -46.92 -4.71 1.51
CA ALA A 414 -46.76 -3.61 0.58
C ALA A 414 -45.27 -3.39 0.25
N PHE A 415 -44.87 -3.82 -0.95
CA PHE A 415 -43.51 -3.69 -1.46
C PHE A 415 -43.26 -2.28 -2.03
N ARG A 416 -42.16 -1.65 -1.64
CA ARG A 416 -41.73 -0.32 -2.07
C ARG A 416 -40.26 -0.33 -2.49
N PRO A 417 -39.95 -0.21 -3.79
CA PRO A 417 -38.59 0.04 -4.26
C PRO A 417 -38.09 1.38 -3.72
N CYS A 418 -36.90 1.38 -3.13
CA CYS A 418 -36.17 2.58 -2.73
C CYS A 418 -35.06 2.82 -3.74
N LEU A 419 -35.24 3.84 -4.58
CA LEU A 419 -34.39 4.14 -5.72
C LEU A 419 -33.70 5.51 -5.55
N PRO A 420 -32.62 5.79 -6.31
CA PRO A 420 -32.01 7.11 -6.35
C PRO A 420 -32.98 8.16 -6.94
N PRO A 421 -32.71 9.47 -6.75
CA PRO A 421 -33.50 10.53 -7.37
C PRO A 421 -33.62 10.34 -8.89
N ASP A 422 -34.79 10.68 -9.44
CA ASP A 422 -35.14 10.59 -10.88
C ASP A 422 -35.29 9.18 -11.47
N TRP A 423 -34.98 8.12 -10.71
CA TRP A 423 -35.27 6.74 -11.15
C TRP A 423 -36.75 6.44 -10.99
N GLN A 424 -37.30 5.65 -11.92
CA GLN A 424 -38.71 5.28 -11.91
C GLN A 424 -38.88 3.77 -11.78
N ALA A 425 -39.75 3.35 -10.86
CA ALA A 425 -40.26 1.99 -10.77
C ALA A 425 -41.70 1.95 -11.27
N ARG A 426 -42.02 0.99 -12.14
CA ARG A 426 -43.39 0.61 -12.46
C ARG A 426 -43.66 -0.80 -11.95
N ARG A 427 -44.66 -0.97 -11.10
CA ARG A 427 -45.14 -2.30 -10.70
C ARG A 427 -45.72 -3.04 -11.90
N LEU A 428 -45.39 -4.32 -12.02
CA LEU A 428 -45.95 -5.20 -13.04
C LEU A 428 -47.09 -6.00 -12.43
N ASP A 429 -48.30 -5.79 -12.94
CA ASP A 429 -49.46 -6.61 -12.61
C ASP A 429 -49.38 -7.88 -13.44
N LEU A 430 -48.73 -8.91 -12.90
CA LEU A 430 -48.84 -10.26 -13.44
C LEU A 430 -50.08 -10.93 -12.86
N GLU A 431 -50.86 -11.61 -13.71
CA GLU A 431 -51.91 -12.52 -13.24
C GLU A 431 -51.33 -13.42 -12.16
N ALA A 432 -52.03 -13.54 -11.03
CA ALA A 432 -51.63 -14.38 -9.92
C ALA A 432 -51.40 -15.80 -10.43
N VAL A 433 -50.15 -16.16 -10.70
CA VAL A 433 -49.76 -17.56 -10.85
C VAL A 433 -50.12 -18.18 -9.51
N GLY A 434 -51.09 -19.10 -9.54
CA GLY A 434 -51.65 -19.74 -8.37
C GLY A 434 -50.57 -20.12 -7.37
N GLY A 435 -50.86 -19.84 -6.10
CA GLY A 435 -49.95 -20.12 -5.00
C GLY A 435 -49.63 -21.61 -4.93
N ASP A 436 -48.50 -22.01 -5.49
CA ASP A 436 -47.92 -23.33 -5.22
C ASP A 436 -47.13 -23.24 -3.91
N GLY A 437 -47.88 -23.35 -2.81
CA GLY A 437 -47.36 -23.65 -1.47
C GLY A 437 -47.62 -22.57 -0.41
N PRO A 438 -47.75 -22.96 0.87
CA PRO A 438 -47.86 -22.00 1.97
C PRO A 438 -46.58 -21.15 2.05
N GLY A 439 -46.75 -19.83 2.06
CA GLY A 439 -45.79 -18.90 2.68
C GLY A 439 -44.89 -18.03 1.79
N ARG A 440 -45.33 -17.64 0.58
CA ARG A 440 -44.60 -16.68 -0.28
C ARG A 440 -45.52 -15.63 -0.88
N LEU A 441 -45.15 -14.35 -0.72
CA LEU A 441 -45.74 -13.20 -1.43
C LEU A 441 -44.68 -12.56 -2.33
N SER A 442 -45.04 -12.12 -3.52
CA SER A 442 -44.09 -11.51 -4.46
C SER A 442 -44.66 -10.31 -5.21
N ALA A 443 -43.78 -9.40 -5.61
CA ALA A 443 -44.10 -8.30 -6.52
C ALA A 443 -42.93 -8.07 -7.49
N ASP A 444 -43.27 -7.79 -8.74
CA ASP A 444 -42.31 -7.46 -9.78
C ASP A 444 -42.38 -5.98 -10.14
N PHE A 445 -41.22 -5.40 -10.45
CA PHE A 445 -41.06 -4.00 -10.82
C PHE A 445 -40.16 -3.88 -12.04
N ASP A 446 -40.57 -3.08 -13.01
CA ASP A 446 -39.71 -2.57 -14.06
C ASP A 446 -39.06 -1.27 -13.59
N ILE A 447 -37.73 -1.25 -13.53
CA ILE A 447 -36.94 -0.06 -13.21
C ILE A 447 -36.42 0.56 -14.50
N VAL A 448 -36.56 1.87 -14.64
CA VAL A 448 -35.99 2.66 -15.74
C VAL A 448 -34.83 3.49 -15.21
N VAL A 449 -33.61 3.17 -15.64
CA VAL A 449 -32.42 3.94 -15.31
C VAL A 449 -32.34 5.17 -16.22
N PRO A 450 -32.29 6.40 -15.69
CA PRO A 450 -32.25 7.59 -16.54
C PRO A 450 -30.93 7.68 -17.34
N GLU A 451 -30.94 8.34 -18.50
CA GLU A 451 -29.71 8.55 -19.30
C GLU A 451 -28.66 9.41 -18.57
N SER A 452 -29.11 10.24 -17.62
CA SER A 452 -28.28 11.05 -16.74
C SER A 452 -27.72 10.29 -15.54
N ALA A 453 -28.08 9.02 -15.32
CA ALA A 453 -27.66 8.27 -14.12
C ALA A 453 -26.15 8.30 -13.92
N ASP A 454 -25.72 8.53 -12.69
CA ASP A 454 -24.31 8.45 -12.31
C ASP A 454 -23.82 7.01 -12.39
N LEU A 455 -22.52 6.87 -12.71
CA LEU A 455 -21.86 5.58 -12.71
C LEU A 455 -21.64 5.13 -11.25
N THR A 456 -21.86 3.86 -10.98
CA THR A 456 -21.68 3.32 -9.63
C THR A 456 -20.20 3.29 -9.27
N CYS A 457 -19.88 3.92 -8.16
CA CYS A 457 -18.61 3.84 -7.46
C CYS A 457 -18.86 4.04 -5.95
N PRO A 458 -17.93 3.63 -5.08
CA PRO A 458 -18.02 3.96 -3.67
C PRO A 458 -18.16 5.48 -3.45
N TYR A 459 -19.02 5.91 -2.53
CA TYR A 459 -19.34 7.33 -2.32
C TYR A 459 -18.11 8.22 -2.06
N TRP A 460 -17.06 7.66 -1.47
CA TRP A 460 -15.81 8.34 -1.15
C TRP A 460 -14.86 8.47 -2.35
N LEU A 461 -15.21 7.86 -3.49
CA LEU A 461 -14.53 7.98 -4.78
C LEU A 461 -15.34 8.74 -5.83
N ALA A 462 -16.55 9.20 -5.48
CA ALA A 462 -17.42 9.94 -6.39
C ALA A 462 -16.78 11.28 -6.81
N GLN A 463 -15.93 11.85 -5.97
CA GLN A 463 -15.10 13.02 -6.26
C GLN A 463 -13.62 12.65 -6.19
N PRO A 464 -12.75 13.28 -7.01
CA PRO A 464 -11.31 13.16 -6.84
C PRO A 464 -10.90 13.57 -5.42
N ARG A 465 -10.09 12.75 -4.75
CA ARG A 465 -9.60 13.06 -3.41
C ARG A 465 -8.60 14.24 -3.47
N GLY A 466 -8.47 14.97 -2.37
CA GLY A 466 -7.40 15.96 -2.18
C GLY A 466 -6.03 15.31 -1.95
N ALA A 467 -5.04 16.03 -1.44
CA ALA A 467 -3.71 15.43 -1.21
C ALA A 467 -3.73 14.29 -0.16
N TYR A 468 -4.53 14.44 0.90
CA TYR A 468 -4.53 13.53 2.05
C TYR A 468 -5.92 13.17 2.61
N ALA A 469 -7.00 13.55 1.91
CA ALA A 469 -8.37 13.22 2.33
C ALA A 469 -9.33 13.14 1.14
N TYR A 470 -10.36 12.31 1.28
CA TYR A 470 -11.51 12.22 0.37
C TYR A 470 -12.51 13.33 0.67
N ASP A 471 -13.14 13.82 -0.38
CA ASP A 471 -14.29 14.70 -0.26
C ASP A 471 -15.56 13.85 -0.22
N TRP A 472 -16.23 13.85 0.93
CA TRP A 472 -17.43 13.04 1.13
C TRP A 472 -18.69 13.85 0.82
N PRO A 473 -19.68 13.25 0.14
CA PRO A 473 -21.00 13.84 0.05
C PRO A 473 -21.61 13.95 1.45
N GLU A 474 -22.39 15.01 1.67
CA GLU A 474 -23.21 15.14 2.88
C GLU A 474 -24.28 14.03 2.95
N GLY A 475 -24.61 13.58 4.16
CA GLY A 475 -25.72 12.65 4.41
C GLY A 475 -25.31 11.30 4.98
N GLU A 476 -26.19 10.29 4.78
CA GLU A 476 -26.16 9.01 5.51
C GLU A 476 -24.96 8.12 5.17
N ALA A 477 -24.34 8.30 4.00
CA ALA A 477 -23.23 7.46 3.56
C ALA A 477 -21.91 7.79 4.28
N ALA A 478 -21.74 9.03 4.76
CA ALA A 478 -20.48 9.53 5.32
C ALA A 478 -19.98 8.64 6.48
N GLY A 479 -18.77 8.11 6.34
CA GLY A 479 -18.12 7.23 7.31
C GLY A 479 -18.54 5.76 7.25
N ARG A 480 -19.58 5.38 6.48
CA ARG A 480 -19.93 3.97 6.27
C ARG A 480 -18.89 3.25 5.39
N PRO A 481 -18.77 1.91 5.45
CA PRO A 481 -17.88 1.14 4.58
C PRO A 481 -18.11 1.43 3.09
N PHE A 482 -19.37 1.31 2.67
CA PHE A 482 -19.87 1.67 1.35
C PHE A 482 -21.15 2.50 1.48
N GLY A 483 -21.57 3.12 0.39
CA GLY A 483 -22.83 3.86 0.34
C GLY A 483 -24.02 2.91 0.29
N PRO A 484 -25.26 3.41 0.48
CA PRO A 484 -26.44 2.59 0.30
C PRO A 484 -26.49 2.02 -1.13
N ALA A 485 -26.84 0.74 -1.28
CA ALA A 485 -27.05 0.16 -2.60
C ALA A 485 -28.05 1.01 -3.42
N PRO A 486 -27.80 1.23 -4.72
CA PRO A 486 -28.67 2.06 -5.55
C PRO A 486 -30.09 1.50 -5.64
N LEU A 487 -30.23 0.17 -5.54
CA LEU A 487 -31.51 -0.51 -5.58
C LEU A 487 -31.77 -1.19 -4.24
N ARG A 488 -32.78 -0.73 -3.51
CA ARG A 488 -33.25 -1.33 -2.24
C ARG A 488 -34.74 -1.61 -2.29
N MET A 489 -35.21 -2.48 -1.40
CA MET A 489 -36.61 -2.82 -1.26
C MET A 489 -37.03 -2.72 0.20
N GLU A 490 -38.14 -2.03 0.44
CA GLU A 490 -38.88 -2.09 1.69
C GLU A 490 -40.16 -2.91 1.51
N CYS A 491 -40.59 -3.59 2.57
CA CYS A 491 -41.90 -4.24 2.61
C CYS A 491 -42.57 -3.96 3.94
N ASP A 492 -43.71 -3.26 3.89
CA ASP A 492 -44.57 -3.09 5.07
C ASP A 492 -45.50 -4.30 5.19
N VAL A 493 -45.39 -5.02 6.30
CA VAL A 493 -46.09 -6.27 6.58
C VAL A 493 -47.06 -6.07 7.76
N ALA A 494 -48.32 -6.47 7.59
CA ALA A 494 -49.33 -6.50 8.65
C ALA A 494 -49.63 -7.94 9.06
N ILE A 495 -49.53 -8.23 10.36
CA ILE A 495 -49.77 -9.55 10.97
C ILE A 495 -50.59 -9.34 12.24
N GLY A 496 -51.88 -9.66 12.21
CA GLY A 496 -52.77 -9.40 13.35
C GLY A 496 -52.77 -7.92 13.71
N GLN A 497 -52.45 -7.61 14.97
CA GLN A 497 -52.35 -6.23 15.46
C GLN A 497 -51.03 -5.53 15.14
N TYR A 498 -50.05 -6.24 14.58
CA TYR A 498 -48.68 -5.73 14.43
C TYR A 498 -48.38 -5.28 13.00
N GLN A 499 -47.55 -4.24 12.90
CA GLN A 499 -47.00 -3.74 11.64
C GLN A 499 -45.47 -3.70 11.71
N LEU A 500 -44.82 -4.21 10.67
CA LEU A 500 -43.37 -4.33 10.55
C LEU A 500 -42.92 -3.80 9.19
N THR A 501 -41.77 -3.14 9.13
CA THR A 501 -41.13 -2.76 7.87
C THR A 501 -39.82 -3.54 7.70
N LEU A 502 -39.79 -4.44 6.72
CA LEU A 502 -38.59 -5.19 6.33
C LEU A 502 -37.82 -4.41 5.28
N ARG A 503 -36.49 -4.50 5.30
CA ARG A 503 -35.60 -3.82 4.35
C ARG A 503 -34.56 -4.79 3.82
N THR A 504 -34.26 -4.71 2.54
CA THR A 504 -33.20 -5.51 1.91
C THR A 504 -32.61 -4.77 0.70
N GLU A 505 -31.35 -5.07 0.38
CA GLU A 505 -30.70 -4.59 -0.84
C GLU A 505 -31.05 -5.51 -2.01
N ALA A 506 -31.15 -4.94 -3.21
CA ALA A 506 -31.29 -5.75 -4.41
C ALA A 506 -29.96 -6.44 -4.73
N VAL A 507 -30.01 -7.73 -5.04
CA VAL A 507 -28.84 -8.50 -5.49
C VAL A 507 -29.15 -9.23 -6.79
N CYS A 508 -28.15 -9.36 -7.66
CA CYS A 508 -28.19 -10.27 -8.80
C CYS A 508 -27.58 -11.61 -8.38
N ARG A 509 -28.36 -12.69 -8.44
CA ARG A 509 -27.90 -14.04 -8.11
C ARG A 509 -27.55 -14.81 -9.38
N GLU A 510 -26.33 -15.32 -9.43
CA GLU A 510 -25.81 -16.04 -10.59
C GLU A 510 -25.17 -17.37 -10.14
N ALA A 511 -25.38 -18.42 -10.93
CA ALA A 511 -24.66 -19.68 -10.75
C ALA A 511 -23.16 -19.48 -11.08
N PHE A 512 -22.30 -20.13 -10.31
CA PHE A 512 -20.85 -19.93 -10.41
C PHE A 512 -20.09 -21.25 -10.08
N PRO A 513 -18.93 -21.55 -10.70
CA PRO A 513 -18.06 -22.64 -10.24
C PRO A 513 -17.82 -22.67 -8.72
N GLY A 514 -18.45 -23.61 -8.01
CA GLY A 514 -18.38 -23.71 -6.55
C GLY A 514 -19.63 -23.24 -5.80
N GLY A 515 -20.69 -22.81 -6.49
CA GLY A 515 -21.99 -22.51 -5.88
C GLY A 515 -22.77 -21.43 -6.63
N PHE A 516 -23.08 -20.35 -5.93
CA PHE A 516 -23.69 -19.15 -6.48
C PHE A 516 -23.05 -17.91 -5.88
N ARG A 517 -23.21 -16.77 -6.54
CA ARG A 517 -22.81 -15.45 -6.02
C ARG A 517 -24.00 -14.50 -6.02
N ALA A 518 -23.91 -13.47 -5.19
CA ALA A 518 -24.86 -12.37 -5.12
C ALA A 518 -24.09 -11.05 -5.27
N LEU A 519 -24.31 -10.33 -6.36
CA LEU A 519 -23.66 -9.04 -6.64
C LEU A 519 -24.69 -7.92 -6.54
N SER A 520 -24.32 -6.81 -5.89
CA SER A 520 -25.13 -5.59 -5.91
C SER A 520 -25.18 -5.02 -7.33
N PRO A 521 -26.36 -4.67 -7.88
CA PRO A 521 -26.45 -4.07 -9.20
C PRO A 521 -25.67 -2.75 -9.29
N ALA A 522 -24.84 -2.62 -10.32
CA ALA A 522 -24.02 -1.44 -10.57
C ALA A 522 -24.33 -0.80 -11.93
N VAL A 523 -24.33 0.53 -11.99
CA VAL A 523 -24.45 1.32 -13.21
C VAL A 523 -23.06 1.50 -13.83
N ILE A 524 -22.86 0.95 -15.02
CA ILE A 524 -21.60 1.05 -15.80
C ILE A 524 -21.84 1.82 -17.11
N PRO A 525 -20.81 2.38 -17.75
CA PRO A 525 -21.01 3.12 -19.00
C PRO A 525 -21.45 2.17 -20.12
N PRO A 526 -22.24 2.64 -21.09
CA PRO A 526 -22.64 1.85 -22.27
C PRO A 526 -21.44 1.50 -23.17
N ILE A 527 -20.41 2.36 -23.17
CA ILE A 527 -19.12 2.13 -23.82
C ILE A 527 -18.02 2.30 -22.77
N SER A 528 -17.26 1.23 -22.49
CA SER A 528 -16.08 1.31 -21.62
C SER A 528 -14.82 1.58 -22.43
N LEU A 529 -13.92 2.40 -21.87
CA LEU A 529 -12.58 2.65 -22.37
C LEU A 529 -11.56 1.85 -21.57
N HIS A 530 -10.62 1.21 -22.26
CA HIS A 530 -9.50 0.47 -21.68
C HIS A 530 -8.19 0.87 -22.38
N PRO A 531 -7.57 2.00 -21.99
CA PRO A 531 -6.24 2.37 -22.45
C PRO A 531 -5.25 1.22 -22.19
N GLN A 532 -4.42 0.87 -23.17
CA GLN A 532 -3.41 -0.18 -23.00
C GLN A 532 -2.20 0.30 -22.20
N THR A 533 -2.05 1.62 -22.02
CA THR A 533 -1.04 2.23 -21.18
C THR A 533 -1.63 3.40 -20.41
N GLU A 534 -1.27 3.53 -19.13
CA GLU A 534 -1.56 4.70 -18.30
C GLU A 534 -0.40 5.71 -18.35
N HIS A 535 0.83 5.23 -18.54
CA HIS A 535 2.05 6.03 -18.55
C HIS A 535 2.88 5.69 -19.80
N ALA A 536 3.20 6.70 -20.60
CA ALA A 536 4.12 6.57 -21.74
C ALA A 536 5.39 7.37 -21.45
N PHE A 537 6.56 6.74 -21.60
CA PHE A 537 7.84 7.39 -21.38
C PHE A 537 8.52 7.61 -22.74
N LEU A 538 9.01 8.83 -22.96
CA LEU A 538 9.73 9.21 -24.18
C LEU A 538 11.04 9.92 -23.79
N PRO A 539 12.16 9.57 -24.42
CA PRO A 539 13.38 10.35 -24.26
C PRO A 539 13.24 11.70 -24.97
N VAL A 540 13.92 12.72 -24.45
CA VAL A 540 14.02 14.02 -25.14
C VAL A 540 14.77 13.88 -26.47
N GLU A 541 15.74 12.95 -26.58
CA GLU A 541 16.48 12.64 -27.81
C GLU A 541 16.42 11.13 -28.15
N GLU A 542 16.25 10.77 -29.42
CA GLU A 542 16.12 9.36 -29.83
C GLU A 542 17.43 8.54 -29.69
N PRO A 543 17.38 7.30 -29.18
CA PRO A 543 18.53 6.39 -29.12
C PRO A 543 18.88 5.88 -30.53
N GLY A 544 19.65 6.65 -31.30
CA GLY A 544 20.11 6.28 -32.65
C GLY A 544 20.61 7.44 -33.50
N GLN A 545 20.15 8.67 -33.26
CA GLN A 545 20.61 9.86 -33.99
C GLN A 545 22.05 10.31 -33.62
N ARG A 546 22.66 9.70 -32.60
CA ARG A 546 24.01 10.07 -32.11
C ARG A 546 25.15 9.22 -32.70
N GLY A 547 24.86 8.22 -33.53
CA GLY A 547 25.87 7.30 -34.10
C GLY A 547 26.66 7.83 -35.32
N GLN A 548 26.29 8.98 -35.89
CA GLN A 548 26.93 9.50 -37.12
C GLN A 548 28.04 10.54 -36.90
N ASP A 549 28.29 10.99 -35.67
CA ASP A 549 29.24 12.09 -35.40
C ASP A 549 30.58 11.65 -34.78
N ARG A 550 30.95 10.37 -34.86
CA ARG A 550 32.28 9.88 -34.42
C ARG A 550 33.36 9.85 -35.51
N SER A 551 33.10 10.40 -36.70
CA SER A 551 34.13 10.56 -37.74
C SER A 551 34.10 11.95 -38.37
N ASN A 552 34.62 12.96 -37.66
CA ASN A 552 35.15 14.14 -38.35
C ASN A 552 36.23 14.85 -37.51
N GLN A 553 37.47 14.39 -37.64
CA GLN A 553 38.58 15.34 -37.65
C GLN A 553 38.45 16.14 -38.95
N GLN A 554 37.98 17.38 -38.87
CA GLN A 554 38.22 18.38 -39.92
C GLN A 554 38.88 19.63 -39.32
N PRO A 555 39.87 20.22 -40.00
CA PRO A 555 40.60 21.38 -39.50
C PRO A 555 39.72 22.64 -39.52
N LEU A 556 39.96 23.55 -38.58
CA LEU A 556 39.25 24.83 -38.47
C LEU A 556 39.28 25.65 -39.78
N GLY A 557 38.09 25.99 -40.28
CA GLY A 557 37.88 27.14 -41.16
C GLY A 557 36.87 26.94 -42.29
N SER A 558 35.56 27.09 -42.02
CA SER A 558 34.46 27.57 -42.91
C SER A 558 33.07 27.28 -42.29
N PRO A 559 31.99 27.99 -42.68
CA PRO A 559 30.94 28.42 -41.74
C PRO A 559 29.89 27.35 -41.41
N THR A 560 29.38 27.45 -40.18
CA THR A 560 28.15 26.87 -39.58
C THR A 560 27.44 25.74 -40.35
N PRO A 561 27.35 24.53 -39.78
CA PRO A 561 26.43 23.51 -40.28
C PRO A 561 24.99 23.99 -40.08
N SER A 562 24.21 23.94 -41.15
CA SER A 562 22.76 24.08 -41.14
C SER A 562 22.12 23.11 -40.14
N HIS A 563 21.21 23.62 -39.31
CA HIS A 563 20.32 22.82 -38.46
C HIS A 563 19.65 21.71 -39.28
N GLY A 564 20.10 20.46 -39.08
CA GLY A 564 19.35 19.29 -39.48
C GLY A 564 18.01 19.31 -38.73
N SER A 565 16.91 19.34 -39.48
CA SER A 565 15.55 19.22 -38.95
C SER A 565 15.43 17.98 -38.07
N ARG A 566 15.37 18.14 -36.74
CA ARG A 566 14.99 17.05 -35.84
C ARG A 566 13.57 16.62 -36.24
N ALA A 567 13.39 15.37 -36.62
CA ALA A 567 12.08 14.84 -36.97
C ALA A 567 11.20 14.75 -35.72
N ASP A 568 9.93 15.11 -35.83
CA ASP A 568 8.97 15.02 -34.73
C ASP A 568 8.90 13.59 -34.16
N ARG A 569 8.71 13.51 -32.85
CA ARG A 569 8.65 12.23 -32.13
C ARG A 569 7.25 11.65 -32.30
N THR A 570 7.13 10.35 -32.56
CA THR A 570 5.82 9.70 -32.69
C THR A 570 5.58 8.69 -31.57
N LEU A 571 4.40 8.77 -30.96
CA LEU A 571 3.92 7.84 -29.95
C LEU A 571 2.70 7.08 -30.48
N GLN A 572 2.73 5.75 -30.40
CA GLN A 572 1.58 4.91 -30.73
C GLN A 572 0.80 4.60 -29.46
N LEU A 573 -0.44 5.06 -29.41
CA LEU A 573 -1.36 4.80 -28.32
C LEU A 573 -2.49 3.89 -28.76
N GLN A 574 -2.89 2.99 -27.88
CA GLN A 574 -3.97 2.04 -28.12
C GLN A 574 -5.00 2.14 -27.00
N VAL A 575 -6.27 2.14 -27.39
CA VAL A 575 -7.39 2.04 -26.47
C VAL A 575 -8.36 0.99 -26.99
N MET A 576 -8.70 0.03 -26.13
CA MET A 576 -9.78 -0.90 -26.41
C MET A 576 -11.09 -0.27 -25.95
N VAL A 577 -12.06 -0.19 -26.84
CA VAL A 577 -13.43 0.20 -26.53
C VAL A 577 -14.30 -1.04 -26.46
N ARG A 578 -15.23 -1.11 -25.51
CA ARG A 578 -16.12 -2.26 -25.31
C ARG A 578 -17.58 -1.83 -25.19
N ASN A 579 -18.47 -2.55 -25.87
CA ASN A 579 -19.91 -2.38 -25.75
C ASN A 579 -20.45 -3.13 -24.52
N ASN A 580 -21.06 -2.40 -23.59
CA ASN A 580 -21.74 -2.97 -22.42
C ASN A 580 -23.28 -2.97 -22.57
N SER A 581 -23.79 -2.48 -23.69
CA SER A 581 -25.23 -2.45 -24.00
C SER A 581 -25.69 -3.81 -24.54
N ASP A 582 -27.00 -4.07 -24.47
CA ASP A 582 -27.60 -5.29 -25.02
C ASP A 582 -27.65 -5.29 -26.57
N GLY A 583 -27.73 -4.10 -27.16
CA GLY A 583 -27.83 -3.90 -28.61
C GLY A 583 -26.62 -3.16 -29.19
N ALA A 584 -26.78 -2.79 -30.45
CA ALA A 584 -25.76 -2.03 -31.17
C ALA A 584 -25.54 -0.64 -30.56
N VAL A 585 -24.28 -0.21 -30.55
CA VAL A 585 -23.86 1.10 -30.09
C VAL A 585 -23.07 1.82 -31.18
N GLU A 586 -23.56 3.01 -31.51
CA GLU A 586 -22.90 3.97 -32.41
C GLU A 586 -22.45 5.19 -31.61
N GLY A 587 -21.16 5.50 -31.67
CA GLY A 587 -20.56 6.61 -30.93
C GLY A 587 -19.32 7.15 -31.64
N SER A 588 -18.69 8.16 -31.06
CA SER A 588 -17.45 8.73 -31.61
C SER A 588 -16.38 8.83 -30.54
N LEU A 589 -15.20 8.29 -30.82
CA LEU A 589 -14.02 8.33 -29.96
C LEU A 589 -13.04 9.41 -30.47
N ALA A 590 -12.47 10.18 -29.56
CA ALA A 590 -11.38 11.12 -29.84
C ALA A 590 -10.32 11.05 -28.73
N LEU A 591 -9.12 11.55 -29.03
CA LEU A 591 -8.03 11.73 -28.08
C LEU A 591 -7.64 13.21 -28.07
N GLU A 592 -7.80 13.84 -26.91
CA GLU A 592 -7.41 15.22 -26.68
C GLU A 592 -5.92 15.25 -26.31
N VAL A 593 -5.16 16.09 -27.03
CA VAL A 593 -3.70 16.23 -26.88
C VAL A 593 -3.33 17.68 -26.53
N PRO A 594 -2.15 17.93 -25.93
CA PRO A 594 -1.67 19.27 -25.62
C PRO A 594 -1.63 20.19 -26.86
N PRO A 595 -1.74 21.52 -26.67
CA PRO A 595 -1.59 22.48 -27.76
C PRO A 595 -0.27 22.29 -28.52
N GLY A 596 -0.33 22.29 -29.86
CA GLY A 596 0.83 22.10 -30.74
C GLY A 596 1.17 20.64 -31.04
N TRP A 597 0.63 19.67 -30.30
CA TRP A 597 0.76 18.26 -30.63
C TRP A 597 -0.29 17.87 -31.67
N ASN A 598 0.06 16.93 -32.57
CA ASN A 598 -0.88 16.41 -33.57
C ASN A 598 -1.29 14.99 -33.22
N VAL A 599 -2.53 14.61 -33.54
CA VAL A 599 -3.05 13.26 -33.33
C VAL A 599 -3.76 12.76 -34.58
N ALA A 600 -3.45 11.53 -35.00
CA ALA A 600 -4.06 10.89 -36.16
C ALA A 600 -4.56 9.48 -35.80
N PRO A 601 -5.82 9.14 -36.10
CA PRO A 601 -6.88 10.04 -36.56
C PRO A 601 -7.34 10.99 -35.43
N GLU A 602 -7.87 12.18 -35.78
CA GLU A 602 -8.45 13.11 -34.77
C GLU A 602 -9.71 12.54 -34.10
N ARG A 603 -10.48 11.76 -34.86
CA ARG A 603 -11.72 11.10 -34.42
C ARG A 603 -11.88 9.76 -35.11
N THR A 604 -12.44 8.80 -34.40
CA THR A 604 -12.83 7.49 -34.93
C THR A 604 -14.29 7.23 -34.60
N ASP A 605 -15.11 6.96 -35.62
CA ASP A 605 -16.48 6.49 -35.44
C ASP A 605 -16.49 5.03 -34.98
N LEU A 606 -17.30 4.75 -33.97
CA LEU A 606 -17.49 3.45 -33.37
C LEU A 606 -18.84 2.88 -33.80
N ALA A 607 -18.82 1.64 -34.27
CA ALA A 607 -20.00 0.82 -34.50
C ALA A 607 -19.71 -0.56 -33.91
N LEU A 608 -20.35 -0.87 -32.77
CA LEU A 608 -20.22 -2.14 -32.06
C LEU A 608 -21.61 -2.79 -32.08
N ALA A 609 -21.75 -3.95 -32.73
CA ALA A 609 -23.06 -4.49 -33.10
C ALA A 609 -23.74 -5.27 -31.97
N HIS A 610 -22.95 -5.96 -31.14
CA HIS A 610 -23.43 -6.88 -30.11
C HIS A 610 -22.86 -6.51 -28.74
N SER A 611 -23.55 -6.98 -27.69
CA SER A 611 -23.06 -6.89 -26.32
C SER A 611 -21.71 -7.62 -26.18
N GLY A 612 -20.76 -6.97 -25.53
CA GLY A 612 -19.41 -7.51 -25.34
C GLY A 612 -18.47 -7.30 -26.52
N ASP A 613 -18.94 -6.81 -27.67
CA ASP A 613 -18.08 -6.43 -28.80
C ASP A 613 -17.00 -5.46 -28.32
N ALA A 614 -15.77 -5.74 -28.73
CA ALA A 614 -14.61 -4.92 -28.42
C ALA A 614 -13.85 -4.56 -29.69
N ARG A 615 -13.32 -3.33 -29.74
CA ARG A 615 -12.51 -2.84 -30.85
C ARG A 615 -11.31 -2.08 -30.29
N THR A 616 -10.10 -2.42 -30.75
CA THR A 616 -8.90 -1.62 -30.45
C THR A 616 -8.75 -0.52 -31.47
N VAL A 617 -8.71 0.73 -31.00
CA VAL A 617 -8.43 1.92 -31.81
C VAL A 617 -6.99 2.36 -31.55
N HIS A 618 -6.31 2.75 -32.63
CA HIS A 618 -4.92 3.19 -32.61
C HIS A 618 -4.86 4.69 -32.89
N PHE A 619 -4.09 5.41 -32.09
CA PHE A 619 -3.79 6.82 -32.29
C PHE A 619 -2.28 6.98 -32.45
N THR A 620 -1.87 7.67 -33.51
CA THR A 620 -0.50 8.17 -33.65
C THR A 620 -0.47 9.60 -33.15
N VAL A 621 0.24 9.84 -32.05
CA VAL A 621 0.49 11.17 -31.51
C VAL A 621 1.85 11.65 -31.97
N THR A 622 1.91 12.83 -32.57
CA THR A 622 3.14 13.49 -32.99
C THR A 622 3.49 14.59 -32.00
N VAL A 623 4.62 14.41 -31.32
CA VAL A 623 5.16 15.29 -30.28
C VAL A 623 6.23 16.19 -30.90
N PRO A 624 6.02 17.51 -30.95
CA PRO A 624 6.98 18.47 -31.49
C PRO A 624 8.36 18.32 -30.85
N THR A 625 9.42 18.44 -31.64
CA THR A 625 10.81 18.27 -31.14
C THR A 625 11.30 19.32 -30.16
N ASP A 626 10.65 20.49 -30.12
CA ASP A 626 10.88 21.56 -29.16
C ASP A 626 10.12 21.37 -27.84
N THR A 627 9.28 20.32 -27.73
CA THR A 627 8.62 19.98 -26.46
C THR A 627 9.66 19.63 -25.39
N VAL A 628 9.64 20.39 -24.29
CA VAL A 628 10.57 20.29 -23.17
C VAL A 628 10.28 19.09 -22.24
N GLU A 629 11.27 18.71 -21.44
CA GLU A 629 11.12 17.74 -20.34
C GLU A 629 9.92 18.11 -19.46
N GLY A 630 9.06 17.13 -19.15
CA GLY A 630 7.84 17.36 -18.38
C GLY A 630 6.79 16.25 -18.54
N GLN A 631 5.67 16.46 -17.85
CA GLN A 631 4.51 15.55 -17.86
C GLN A 631 3.34 16.18 -18.63
N TYR A 632 2.75 15.40 -19.55
CA TYR A 632 1.69 15.86 -20.44
C TYR A 632 0.52 14.87 -20.40
N SER A 633 -0.68 15.35 -20.06
CA SER A 633 -1.87 14.52 -19.97
C SER A 633 -2.63 14.51 -21.30
N LEU A 634 -2.92 13.32 -21.83
CA LEU A 634 -3.74 13.10 -23.01
C LEU A 634 -5.04 12.41 -22.58
N GLN A 635 -6.20 12.90 -23.01
CA GLN A 635 -7.50 12.43 -22.51
C GLN A 635 -8.37 11.85 -23.62
N TYR A 636 -8.85 10.62 -23.43
CA TYR A 636 -9.83 10.03 -24.31
C TYR A 636 -11.24 10.58 -24.02
N SER A 637 -12.01 10.85 -25.06
CA SER A 637 -13.42 11.18 -24.96
C SER A 637 -14.24 10.28 -25.89
N VAL A 638 -15.38 9.80 -25.40
CA VAL A 638 -16.30 8.97 -26.20
C VAL A 638 -17.72 9.51 -26.06
N ARG A 639 -18.28 10.00 -27.17
CA ARG A 639 -19.65 10.54 -27.20
C ARG A 639 -20.63 9.45 -27.59
N TYR A 640 -21.66 9.27 -26.78
CA TYR A 640 -22.80 8.38 -27.02
C TYR A 640 -24.08 9.03 -26.52
N ARG A 641 -25.11 9.10 -27.38
CA ARG A 641 -26.42 9.74 -27.08
C ARG A 641 -26.32 11.13 -26.42
N GLY A 642 -25.37 11.95 -26.87
CA GLY A 642 -25.17 13.31 -26.34
C GLY A 642 -24.40 13.41 -25.01
N ARG A 643 -24.06 12.29 -24.36
CA ARG A 643 -23.20 12.25 -23.15
C ARG A 643 -21.77 11.83 -23.50
N ASN A 644 -20.79 12.37 -22.80
CA ASN A 644 -19.39 11.96 -22.89
C ASN A 644 -19.09 10.91 -21.79
N TYR A 645 -18.57 9.76 -22.18
CA TYR A 645 -18.11 8.69 -21.28
C TYR A 645 -16.58 8.55 -21.33
N GLY A 646 -15.85 9.66 -21.33
CA GLY A 646 -14.37 9.74 -21.29
C GLY A 646 -13.75 9.29 -19.97
N VAL A 647 -14.19 8.16 -19.44
CA VAL A 647 -13.79 7.59 -18.15
C VAL A 647 -13.38 6.13 -18.33
N VAL A 648 -12.46 5.68 -17.48
CA VAL A 648 -12.17 4.26 -17.27
C VAL A 648 -12.94 3.81 -16.04
N VAL A 649 -13.52 2.62 -16.15
CA VAL A 649 -14.18 1.93 -15.04
C VAL A 649 -13.31 0.74 -14.69
N VAL A 650 -12.52 0.89 -13.61
CA VAL A 650 -11.60 -0.15 -13.13
C VAL A 650 -12.33 -0.99 -12.08
N PRO A 651 -12.61 -2.28 -12.36
CA PRO A 651 -13.23 -3.16 -11.39
C PRO A 651 -12.21 -3.61 -10.34
N VAL A 652 -12.56 -3.45 -9.07
CA VAL A 652 -11.92 -4.14 -7.95
C VAL A 652 -12.75 -5.38 -7.65
N ARG A 653 -12.10 -6.52 -7.47
CA ARG A 653 -12.77 -7.81 -7.33
C ARG A 653 -12.18 -8.64 -6.21
N MET A 654 -13.05 -9.19 -5.38
CA MET A 654 -12.68 -10.20 -4.39
C MET A 654 -12.88 -11.61 -4.97
N PRO A 655 -11.86 -12.49 -4.94
CA PRO A 655 -11.99 -13.87 -5.42
C PRO A 655 -12.97 -14.69 -4.58
N ALA A 656 -13.61 -15.66 -5.21
CA ALA A 656 -14.22 -16.75 -4.47
C ALA A 656 -13.16 -17.56 -3.68
N PRO A 657 -13.50 -18.10 -2.50
CA PRO A 657 -12.60 -18.99 -1.76
C PRO A 657 -12.05 -20.11 -2.65
N GLY A 658 -10.73 -20.29 -2.67
CA GLY A 658 -10.04 -21.29 -3.49
C GLY A 658 -9.72 -20.87 -4.95
N LEU A 659 -10.13 -19.67 -5.39
CA LEU A 659 -9.90 -19.17 -6.77
C LEU A 659 -9.06 -17.87 -6.82
N ALA A 660 -8.20 -17.66 -5.81
CA ALA A 660 -7.47 -16.41 -5.62
C ALA A 660 -6.61 -15.97 -6.82
N HIS A 661 -6.00 -16.90 -7.56
CA HIS A 661 -5.02 -16.58 -8.61
C HIS A 661 -5.62 -16.27 -9.99
N MET A 662 -6.95 -16.27 -10.14
CA MET A 662 -7.62 -16.11 -11.45
C MET A 662 -8.81 -15.14 -11.39
N THR A 663 -8.83 -14.18 -10.47
CA THR A 663 -10.01 -13.32 -10.26
C THR A 663 -10.37 -12.49 -11.49
N SER A 664 -11.64 -12.55 -11.89
CA SER A 664 -12.22 -11.97 -13.09
C SER A 664 -13.72 -11.71 -12.86
N ALA A 665 -14.37 -11.08 -13.84
CA ALA A 665 -15.81 -10.81 -13.79
C ALA A 665 -16.66 -12.08 -13.62
N SER A 666 -16.18 -13.24 -14.08
CA SER A 666 -16.94 -14.49 -14.00
C SER A 666 -16.78 -15.22 -12.68
N ASN A 667 -15.79 -14.89 -11.83
CA ASN A 667 -15.47 -15.63 -10.60
C ASN A 667 -15.22 -14.81 -9.34
N CYS A 668 -15.53 -13.52 -9.37
CA CYS A 668 -15.56 -12.70 -8.17
C CYS A 668 -16.84 -12.93 -7.36
N VAL A 669 -16.73 -12.81 -6.04
CA VAL A 669 -17.86 -12.82 -5.08
C VAL A 669 -18.26 -11.43 -4.62
N GLN A 670 -17.39 -10.44 -4.84
CA GLN A 670 -17.66 -9.01 -4.66
C GLN A 670 -17.03 -8.25 -5.83
N GLU A 671 -17.68 -7.19 -6.28
CA GLU A 671 -17.19 -6.30 -7.31
C GLU A 671 -17.60 -4.87 -6.98
N GLU A 672 -16.62 -3.95 -7.01
CA GLU A 672 -16.82 -2.51 -6.89
C GLU A 672 -16.01 -1.82 -7.98
N PHE A 673 -16.33 -0.57 -8.27
CA PHE A 673 -15.75 0.14 -9.42
C PHE A 673 -15.11 1.45 -9.02
N ILE A 674 -13.90 1.68 -9.53
CA ILE A 674 -13.24 2.98 -9.52
C ILE A 674 -13.53 3.63 -10.86
N VAL A 675 -14.08 4.84 -10.84
CA VAL A 675 -14.33 5.65 -12.02
C VAL A 675 -13.29 6.76 -12.06
N SER A 676 -12.46 6.79 -13.10
CA SER A 676 -11.42 7.81 -13.27
C SER A 676 -11.40 8.34 -14.71
N PRO A 677 -10.87 9.55 -14.96
CA PRO A 677 -10.71 10.06 -16.32
C PRO A 677 -9.87 9.10 -17.18
N ALA A 678 -10.34 8.80 -18.39
CA ALA A 678 -9.58 7.97 -19.32
C ALA A 678 -8.42 8.76 -19.91
N ARG A 679 -7.22 8.65 -19.31
CA ARG A 679 -6.05 9.42 -19.71
C ARG A 679 -4.79 8.57 -19.86
N VAL A 680 -3.85 9.09 -20.65
CA VAL A 680 -2.45 8.65 -20.72
C VAL A 680 -1.57 9.80 -20.25
N MET A 681 -0.71 9.55 -19.27
CA MET A 681 0.32 10.50 -18.86
C MET A 681 1.59 10.25 -19.67
N VAL A 682 1.98 11.22 -20.50
CA VAL A 682 3.21 11.17 -21.29
C VAL A 682 4.32 11.89 -20.54
N HIS A 683 5.40 11.17 -20.24
CA HIS A 683 6.58 11.67 -19.54
C HIS A 683 7.72 11.84 -20.54
N LEU A 684 8.08 13.08 -20.84
CA LEU A 684 9.29 13.40 -21.61
C LEU A 684 10.44 13.58 -20.64
N ILE A 685 11.49 12.76 -20.77
CA ILE A 685 12.60 12.72 -19.82
C ILE A 685 13.94 12.86 -20.56
N ASP A 686 14.76 13.79 -20.10
CA ASP A 686 16.14 13.95 -20.55
C ASP A 686 17.07 13.10 -19.66
N ALA A 687 17.23 11.84 -20.03
CA ALA A 687 18.16 10.91 -19.38
C ALA A 687 18.91 10.08 -20.42
N ARG A 688 20.24 10.06 -20.29
CA ARG A 688 21.15 9.28 -21.13
C ARG A 688 21.49 7.97 -20.44
N PHE A 689 21.59 6.88 -21.20
CA PHE A 689 22.02 5.58 -20.72
C PHE A 689 23.33 5.19 -21.40
N ALA A 690 24.17 4.42 -20.69
CA ALA A 690 25.39 3.90 -21.28
C ALA A 690 25.04 2.91 -22.42
N PRO A 691 25.66 3.04 -23.61
CA PRO A 691 25.38 2.17 -24.74
C PRO A 691 25.96 0.76 -24.52
N ASP A 692 25.40 -0.21 -25.25
CA ASP A 692 25.96 -1.56 -25.45
C ASP A 692 26.19 -2.41 -24.18
N LEU A 693 25.52 -2.10 -23.06
CA LEU A 693 25.54 -2.93 -21.86
C LEU A 693 24.43 -3.99 -21.88
N ARG A 694 24.75 -5.19 -21.40
CA ARG A 694 23.82 -6.32 -21.23
C ARG A 694 23.36 -6.39 -19.77
N TYR A 695 22.06 -6.37 -19.59
CA TYR A 695 21.45 -6.31 -18.26
C TYR A 695 20.73 -7.61 -17.89
N GLY A 696 21.03 -8.16 -16.72
CA GLY A 696 20.24 -9.18 -16.06
C GLY A 696 19.39 -8.56 -14.95
N TYR A 697 18.21 -9.13 -14.68
CA TYR A 697 17.35 -8.62 -13.62
C TYR A 697 16.60 -9.73 -12.88
N VAL A 698 16.70 -9.70 -11.56
CA VAL A 698 16.00 -10.61 -10.65
C VAL A 698 14.88 -9.82 -9.99
N GLN A 699 13.67 -9.94 -10.54
CA GLN A 699 12.49 -9.22 -10.05
C GLN A 699 12.17 -9.56 -8.59
N GLY A 700 11.87 -8.52 -7.80
CA GLY A 700 11.39 -8.62 -6.43
C GLY A 700 9.88 -8.35 -6.31
N ALA A 701 9.46 -7.62 -5.29
CA ALA A 701 8.07 -7.16 -5.15
C ALA A 701 7.83 -5.85 -5.90
N GLN A 702 6.69 -5.76 -6.60
CA GLN A 702 6.12 -4.51 -7.14
C GLN A 702 7.02 -3.75 -8.13
N GLU A 703 7.23 -4.25 -9.36
CA GLU A 703 8.12 -3.57 -10.31
C GLU A 703 7.64 -3.58 -11.76
N GLU A 704 7.72 -2.41 -12.40
CA GLU A 704 7.53 -2.17 -13.84
C GLU A 704 8.84 -1.66 -14.49
N LEU A 705 9.99 -1.95 -13.88
CA LEU A 705 11.29 -1.36 -14.24
C LEU A 705 11.61 -1.52 -15.73
N GLU A 706 11.42 -2.71 -16.29
CA GLU A 706 11.67 -2.96 -17.71
C GLU A 706 10.74 -2.13 -18.61
N ALA A 707 9.45 -2.08 -18.30
CA ALA A 707 8.47 -1.32 -19.09
C ALA A 707 8.81 0.18 -19.13
N VAL A 708 9.30 0.71 -18.01
CA VAL A 708 9.69 2.12 -17.85
C VAL A 708 10.99 2.45 -18.61
N LEU A 709 11.99 1.57 -18.59
CA LEU A 709 13.32 1.86 -19.15
C LEU A 709 13.48 1.42 -20.63
N LYS A 710 12.61 0.54 -21.13
CA LYS A 710 12.63 0.06 -22.53
C LYS A 710 12.63 1.19 -23.58
N PRO A 711 11.86 2.28 -23.44
CA PRO A 711 11.90 3.40 -24.39
C PRO A 711 13.27 4.10 -24.49
N PHE A 712 14.14 3.92 -23.49
CA PHE A 712 15.50 4.48 -23.44
C PHE A 712 16.57 3.51 -23.95
N GLY A 713 16.17 2.38 -24.54
CA GLY A 713 17.08 1.37 -25.10
C GLY A 713 17.58 0.32 -24.11
N VAL A 714 17.16 0.38 -22.84
CA VAL A 714 17.52 -0.61 -21.81
C VAL A 714 16.65 -1.85 -21.95
N ARG A 715 17.26 -3.02 -22.13
CA ARG A 715 16.55 -4.31 -22.19
C ARG A 715 17.16 -5.27 -21.18
N PHE A 716 16.32 -5.84 -20.33
CA PHE A 716 16.73 -6.79 -19.32
C PHE A 716 16.47 -8.23 -19.79
N HIS A 717 17.39 -9.14 -19.48
CA HIS A 717 17.09 -10.56 -19.37
C HIS A 717 16.50 -10.83 -17.99
N GLN A 718 15.26 -11.28 -17.94
CA GLN A 718 14.57 -11.65 -16.70
C GLN A 718 15.14 -12.97 -16.19
N ILE A 719 15.81 -12.96 -15.03
CA ILE A 719 16.40 -14.17 -14.42
C ILE A 719 15.33 -14.84 -13.54
N ALA A 720 14.72 -15.89 -14.07
CA ALA A 720 13.71 -16.68 -13.38
C ALA A 720 14.32 -17.63 -12.33
N ASP A 721 13.51 -18.08 -11.36
CA ASP A 721 13.97 -19.05 -10.35
C ASP A 721 14.48 -20.36 -11.00
N ALA A 722 13.84 -20.81 -12.07
CA ALA A 722 14.16 -22.08 -12.74
C ALA A 722 15.53 -22.10 -13.45
N GLU A 723 16.03 -20.95 -13.91
CA GLU A 723 17.33 -20.88 -14.63
C GLU A 723 18.48 -20.45 -13.71
N MET A 724 18.17 -19.88 -12.54
CA MET A 724 19.15 -19.24 -11.66
C MET A 724 20.28 -20.16 -11.21
N GLY A 725 20.05 -21.48 -11.14
CA GLY A 725 21.07 -22.48 -10.80
C GLY A 725 22.03 -22.86 -11.94
N GLN A 726 21.73 -22.50 -13.19
CA GLN A 726 22.48 -22.95 -14.38
C GLN A 726 22.87 -21.81 -15.34
N LEU A 727 22.19 -20.67 -15.27
CA LEU A 727 22.46 -19.50 -16.11
C LEU A 727 23.91 -19.02 -15.93
N ASP A 728 24.59 -18.77 -17.05
CA ASP A 728 25.92 -18.16 -17.07
C ASP A 728 25.80 -16.65 -16.82
N LEU A 729 26.15 -16.22 -15.60
CA LEU A 729 26.04 -14.83 -15.18
C LEU A 729 27.09 -13.93 -15.87
N SER A 730 28.18 -14.48 -16.41
CA SER A 730 29.22 -13.71 -17.11
C SER A 730 28.72 -13.08 -18.43
N GLY A 731 27.56 -13.53 -18.92
CA GLY A 731 26.86 -12.94 -20.05
C GLY A 731 26.27 -11.55 -19.78
N PHE A 732 26.28 -11.06 -18.54
CA PHE A 732 25.74 -9.76 -18.15
C PHE A 732 26.83 -8.80 -17.67
N ASP A 733 26.77 -7.55 -18.10
CA ASP A 733 27.64 -6.50 -17.60
C ASP A 733 27.10 -5.92 -16.28
N VAL A 734 25.77 -5.95 -16.11
CA VAL A 734 25.07 -5.50 -14.92
C VAL A 734 23.94 -6.47 -14.56
N ILE A 735 23.83 -6.84 -13.29
CA ILE A 735 22.67 -7.54 -12.73
C ILE A 735 22.00 -6.66 -11.68
N VAL A 736 20.70 -6.46 -11.80
CA VAL A 736 19.89 -5.74 -10.82
C VAL A 736 19.05 -6.73 -10.02
N ILE A 737 19.14 -6.66 -8.69
CA ILE A 737 18.27 -7.35 -7.76
C ILE A 737 17.19 -6.38 -7.31
N GLY A 738 15.93 -6.69 -7.63
CA GLY A 738 14.75 -5.90 -7.31
C GLY A 738 14.46 -5.80 -5.80
N PRO A 739 13.61 -4.85 -5.35
CA PRO A 739 13.34 -4.68 -3.95
C PRO A 739 12.70 -5.92 -3.30
N ASN A 740 13.18 -6.26 -2.11
CA ASN A 740 12.77 -7.44 -1.36
C ASN A 740 12.94 -8.78 -2.08
N ALA A 741 13.62 -8.86 -3.24
CA ALA A 741 13.84 -10.13 -3.94
C ALA A 741 14.51 -11.18 -3.03
N TYR A 742 15.49 -10.79 -2.20
CA TYR A 742 16.12 -11.69 -1.23
C TYR A 742 15.19 -12.13 -0.10
N ILE A 743 14.14 -11.36 0.20
CA ILE A 743 13.14 -11.71 1.22
C ILE A 743 12.12 -12.70 0.64
N LEU A 744 11.69 -12.47 -0.59
CA LEU A 744 10.58 -13.18 -1.22
C LEU A 744 10.99 -14.47 -1.91
N ARG A 745 12.22 -14.54 -2.45
CA ARG A 745 12.66 -15.65 -3.31
C ARG A 745 13.68 -16.53 -2.60
N GLY A 746 13.27 -17.76 -2.27
CA GLY A 746 14.14 -18.76 -1.64
C GLY A 746 15.33 -19.16 -2.51
N GLU A 747 15.10 -19.36 -3.82
CA GLU A 747 16.14 -19.75 -4.77
C GLU A 747 17.27 -18.70 -4.86
N LEU A 748 16.92 -17.41 -4.89
CA LEU A 748 17.92 -16.34 -4.89
C LEU A 748 18.82 -16.38 -3.65
N ARG A 749 18.26 -16.69 -2.48
CA ARG A 749 19.08 -16.86 -1.26
C ARG A 749 20.00 -18.07 -1.36
N SER A 750 19.50 -19.20 -1.86
CA SER A 750 20.29 -20.43 -2.04
C SER A 750 21.46 -20.24 -3.00
N TYR A 751 21.30 -19.40 -4.03
CA TYR A 751 22.34 -19.12 -5.04
C TYR A 751 23.09 -17.80 -4.83
N ALA A 752 22.94 -17.12 -3.70
CA ALA A 752 23.57 -15.82 -3.44
C ALA A 752 25.09 -15.81 -3.66
N ALA A 753 25.78 -16.90 -3.29
CA ALA A 753 27.21 -17.07 -3.51
C ALA A 753 27.62 -16.94 -4.99
N ARG A 754 26.79 -17.41 -5.93
CA ARG A 754 27.06 -17.27 -7.38
C ARG A 754 27.02 -15.82 -7.84
N PHE A 755 26.13 -15.01 -7.27
CA PHE A 755 26.06 -13.58 -7.59
C PHE A 755 27.27 -12.83 -7.02
N LEU A 756 27.77 -13.22 -5.84
CA LEU A 756 29.01 -12.65 -5.31
C LEU A 756 30.24 -13.06 -6.12
N GLU A 757 30.31 -14.33 -6.55
CA GLU A 757 31.36 -14.81 -7.48
C GLU A 757 31.32 -14.06 -8.82
N TYR A 758 30.12 -13.80 -9.37
CA TYR A 758 29.94 -12.96 -10.55
C TYR A 758 30.55 -11.56 -10.37
N VAL A 759 30.32 -10.92 -9.21
CA VAL A 759 30.95 -9.63 -8.89
C VAL A 759 32.46 -9.79 -8.78
N GLU A 760 32.94 -10.80 -8.05
CA GLU A 760 34.38 -11.05 -7.90
C GLU A 760 35.10 -11.17 -9.25
N GLN A 761 34.44 -11.79 -10.24
CA GLN A 761 34.97 -11.98 -11.58
C GLN A 761 34.90 -10.74 -12.49
N GLY A 762 34.22 -9.66 -12.12
CA GLY A 762 34.16 -8.42 -12.90
C GLY A 762 32.76 -7.83 -13.10
N GLY A 763 31.72 -8.57 -12.73
CA GLY A 763 30.33 -8.15 -12.87
C GLY A 763 29.95 -6.96 -11.99
N THR A 764 28.88 -6.27 -12.37
CA THR A 764 28.27 -5.22 -11.52
C THR A 764 26.94 -5.72 -10.97
N LEU A 765 26.84 -5.82 -9.64
CA LEU A 765 25.61 -6.21 -8.95
C LEU A 765 25.00 -5.00 -8.23
N ILE A 766 23.78 -4.64 -8.61
CA ILE A 766 22.99 -3.58 -7.99
C ILE A 766 21.89 -4.22 -7.17
N VAL A 767 21.85 -3.95 -5.87
CA VAL A 767 20.83 -4.45 -4.95
C VAL A 767 19.96 -3.29 -4.48
N GLN A 768 18.70 -3.27 -4.92
CA GLN A 768 17.72 -2.35 -4.34
C GLN A 768 17.33 -2.78 -2.93
N TYR A 769 16.59 -1.93 -2.19
CA TYR A 769 16.31 -2.12 -0.77
C TYR A 769 15.79 -3.54 -0.43
N GLN A 770 16.17 -4.04 0.74
CA GLN A 770 15.76 -5.36 1.21
C GLN A 770 15.34 -5.29 2.68
N GLY A 771 14.40 -6.16 3.09
CA GLY A 771 13.98 -6.28 4.48
C GLY A 771 15.09 -6.78 5.44
N TYR A 772 14.75 -6.89 6.74
CA TYR A 772 15.69 -7.23 7.82
C TYR A 772 16.49 -8.53 7.59
N GLY A 773 15.92 -9.53 6.90
CA GLY A 773 16.58 -10.80 6.61
C GLY A 773 17.82 -10.67 5.70
N TYR A 774 18.00 -9.53 5.02
CA TYR A 774 19.11 -9.31 4.10
C TYR A 774 20.48 -9.16 4.77
N ALA A 775 20.53 -8.69 6.03
CA ALA A 775 21.78 -8.54 6.78
C ALA A 775 22.42 -9.90 7.18
N THR A 776 21.87 -11.01 6.70
CA THR A 776 22.42 -12.36 6.91
C THR A 776 23.77 -12.51 6.17
N PRO A 777 24.82 -13.07 6.81
CA PRO A 777 26.09 -13.32 6.15
C PRO A 777 25.96 -14.10 4.85
N GLY A 778 26.73 -13.72 3.82
CA GLY A 778 26.74 -14.38 2.51
C GLY A 778 25.79 -13.81 1.46
N LEU A 779 24.96 -12.81 1.80
CA LEU A 779 24.06 -12.13 0.86
C LEU A 779 24.63 -10.80 0.30
N ALA A 780 25.70 -10.29 0.91
CA ALA A 780 26.44 -9.10 0.51
C ALA A 780 27.95 -9.37 0.62
N PRO A 781 28.81 -8.63 -0.13
CA PRO A 781 30.26 -8.85 -0.10
C PRO A 781 30.88 -8.72 1.30
N TYR A 782 30.45 -7.69 2.04
CA TYR A 782 30.97 -7.37 3.38
C TYR A 782 29.81 -7.09 4.36
N PRO A 783 30.04 -7.17 5.69
CA PRO A 783 28.99 -7.00 6.70
C PRO A 783 28.24 -5.66 6.60
N LEU A 784 26.93 -5.74 6.79
CA LEU A 784 25.96 -4.63 6.76
C LEU A 784 24.93 -4.85 7.88
N ARG A 785 24.44 -3.79 8.52
CA ARG A 785 23.41 -3.87 9.58
C ARG A 785 22.37 -2.76 9.47
N TYR A 786 21.13 -3.11 9.79
CA TYR A 786 20.04 -2.14 9.98
C TYR A 786 19.96 -1.69 11.44
N HIS A 787 19.46 -0.48 11.66
CA HIS A 787 18.85 -0.12 12.94
C HIS A 787 17.51 -0.87 13.11
N GLN A 788 16.98 -0.99 14.33
CA GLN A 788 15.63 -1.50 14.57
C GLN A 788 14.81 -0.49 15.39
N PRO A 789 13.73 0.09 14.82
CA PRO A 789 13.28 -0.04 13.43
C PRO A 789 14.31 0.50 12.43
N HIS A 790 14.33 -0.02 11.20
CA HIS A 790 15.29 0.40 10.17
C HIS A 790 15.16 1.89 9.85
N ASP A 791 16.28 2.51 9.49
CA ASP A 791 16.31 3.90 9.07
C ASP A 791 15.57 4.07 7.73
N ARG A 792 14.80 5.16 7.62
CA ARG A 792 14.04 5.56 6.43
C ARG A 792 13.85 7.08 6.42
N VAL A 793 13.56 7.65 5.26
CA VAL A 793 13.30 9.09 5.08
C VAL A 793 11.94 9.24 4.39
N THR A 794 10.95 9.70 5.14
CA THR A 794 9.53 9.66 4.73
C THR A 794 9.09 10.89 3.96
N HIS A 795 9.77 12.02 4.10
CA HIS A 795 9.41 13.27 3.45
C HIS A 795 9.97 13.34 2.02
N GLU A 796 9.09 13.47 1.04
CA GLU A 796 9.42 13.60 -0.39
C GLU A 796 10.31 14.79 -0.72
N ASP A 797 10.26 15.85 0.08
CA ASP A 797 11.03 17.08 -0.06
C ASP A 797 12.32 17.10 0.77
N ALA A 798 12.60 16.04 1.54
CA ALA A 798 13.82 15.94 2.35
C ALA A 798 15.07 16.17 1.48
N PRO A 799 16.00 17.07 1.89
CA PRO A 799 17.16 17.41 1.08
C PRO A 799 18.13 16.23 0.99
N VAL A 800 18.59 15.95 -0.22
CA VAL A 800 19.62 14.94 -0.48
C VAL A 800 20.95 15.63 -0.74
N ARG A 801 21.96 15.29 0.07
CA ARG A 801 23.33 15.79 -0.05
C ARG A 801 24.18 14.77 -0.81
N ILE A 802 24.86 15.23 -1.85
CA ILE A 802 25.90 14.47 -2.55
C ILE A 802 27.19 14.56 -1.73
N LEU A 803 27.71 13.41 -1.27
CA LEU A 803 28.88 13.36 -0.38
C LEU A 803 30.19 13.40 -1.17
N ALA A 804 30.20 12.83 -2.38
CA ALA A 804 31.35 12.80 -3.28
C ALA A 804 30.96 13.36 -4.66
N PRO A 805 30.83 14.70 -4.82
CA PRO A 805 30.33 15.33 -6.06
C PRO A 805 31.22 15.09 -7.29
N ASP A 806 32.49 14.75 -7.05
CA ASP A 806 33.45 14.47 -8.11
C ASP A 806 33.45 13.00 -8.56
N HIS A 807 32.75 12.12 -7.84
CA HIS A 807 32.65 10.70 -8.14
C HIS A 807 31.98 10.47 -9.50
N MET A 808 32.52 9.54 -10.29
CA MET A 808 32.10 9.36 -11.69
C MET A 808 30.61 8.99 -11.84
N LEU A 809 30.04 8.30 -10.84
CA LEU A 809 28.60 8.02 -10.74
C LEU A 809 27.72 9.27 -10.87
N PHE A 810 28.16 10.47 -10.49
CA PHE A 810 27.35 11.69 -10.62
C PHE A 810 27.64 12.50 -11.89
N ARG A 811 28.56 12.01 -12.74
CA ARG A 811 29.01 12.72 -13.94
C ARG A 811 28.69 11.98 -15.23
N LEU A 812 28.66 10.64 -15.19
CA LEU A 812 28.43 9.80 -16.36
C LEU A 812 27.28 8.78 -16.18
N PRO A 813 26.47 8.57 -17.23
CA PRO A 813 26.38 9.35 -18.48
C PRO A 813 25.67 10.72 -18.29
N ASN A 814 25.04 10.96 -17.13
CA ASN A 814 24.35 12.20 -16.81
C ASN A 814 25.07 12.96 -15.70
N THR A 815 24.99 14.29 -15.74
CA THR A 815 25.37 15.12 -14.60
C THR A 815 24.23 15.17 -13.60
N VAL A 816 24.42 14.60 -12.41
CA VAL A 816 23.44 14.61 -11.32
C VAL A 816 23.76 15.75 -10.35
N ARG A 817 22.76 16.56 -10.05
CA ARG A 817 22.85 17.76 -9.21
C ARG A 817 21.80 17.70 -8.09
N PRO A 818 21.90 18.54 -7.04
CA PRO A 818 20.87 18.63 -6.01
C PRO A 818 19.44 18.83 -6.56
N ALA A 819 19.29 19.54 -7.68
CA ALA A 819 18.00 19.75 -8.34
C ALA A 819 17.33 18.45 -8.83
N ASP A 820 18.10 17.40 -9.14
CA ASP A 820 17.58 16.09 -9.60
C ASP A 820 16.86 15.30 -8.49
N PHE A 821 16.94 15.79 -7.25
CA PHE A 821 16.14 15.28 -6.15
C PHE A 821 14.81 16.04 -5.98
N SER A 822 14.46 16.99 -6.86
CA SER A 822 13.17 17.70 -6.79
C SER A 822 12.03 16.87 -7.40
N GLY A 823 10.80 17.05 -6.91
CA GLY A 823 9.60 16.43 -7.48
C GLY A 823 9.49 14.91 -7.27
N TRP A 824 10.29 14.36 -6.35
CA TRP A 824 10.10 12.98 -5.90
C TRP A 824 8.74 12.82 -5.22
N VAL A 825 8.18 11.61 -5.27
CA VAL A 825 6.86 11.30 -4.72
C VAL A 825 7.00 10.36 -3.52
N ARG A 826 6.30 10.64 -2.42
CA ARG A 826 6.34 9.85 -1.17
C ARG A 826 7.76 9.73 -0.59
N GLU A 827 8.03 8.66 0.15
CA GLU A 827 9.32 8.46 0.84
C GLU A 827 10.53 8.47 -0.10
N ARG A 828 11.61 9.15 0.30
CA ARG A 828 12.91 9.16 -0.40
C ARG A 828 13.52 7.77 -0.47
N GLY A 829 13.37 7.01 0.61
CA GLY A 829 13.97 5.70 0.71
C GLY A 829 13.70 5.03 2.04
N LEU A 830 13.89 3.72 2.03
CA LEU A 830 13.61 2.81 3.13
C LEU A 830 14.72 1.78 3.25
N TYR A 831 14.80 1.16 4.42
CA TYR A 831 15.87 0.23 4.80
C TYR A 831 17.27 0.83 4.59
N PHE A 832 17.46 2.08 5.00
CA PHE A 832 18.81 2.64 5.03
C PHE A 832 19.63 1.85 6.05
N LEU A 833 20.82 1.44 5.63
CA LEU A 833 21.74 0.73 6.50
C LEU A 833 22.29 1.71 7.55
N ARG A 834 22.58 1.19 8.75
CA ARG A 834 23.08 1.98 9.89
C ARG A 834 24.57 1.79 10.07
N ASP A 835 25.01 0.53 10.07
CA ASP A 835 26.41 0.16 10.20
C ASP A 835 26.82 -0.68 8.98
N TRP A 836 28.05 -0.47 8.53
CA TRP A 836 28.63 -1.20 7.41
C TRP A 836 30.14 -1.27 7.55
N ASP A 837 30.73 -2.23 6.86
CA ASP A 837 32.17 -2.39 6.77
C ASP A 837 32.85 -1.15 6.13
N PRO A 838 34.03 -0.70 6.60
CA PRO A 838 34.75 0.47 6.05
C PRO A 838 35.05 0.40 4.55
N ARG A 839 35.02 -0.79 3.94
CA ARG A 839 35.19 -0.97 2.49
C ARG A 839 34.03 -0.42 1.66
N TYR A 840 32.89 -0.12 2.27
CA TYR A 840 31.80 0.59 1.58
C TYR A 840 32.01 2.10 1.60
N GLU A 841 31.92 2.70 0.42
CA GLU A 841 31.81 4.13 0.24
C GLU A 841 30.34 4.56 0.28
N THR A 842 30.05 5.68 0.94
CA THR A 842 28.73 6.31 0.93
C THR A 842 28.73 7.51 0.01
N LEU A 843 27.75 7.58 -0.90
CA LEU A 843 27.75 8.62 -1.94
C LEU A 843 26.67 9.69 -1.75
N LEU A 844 25.62 9.38 -1.01
CA LEU A 844 24.51 10.28 -0.71
C LEU A 844 24.18 10.25 0.78
N SER A 845 23.70 11.37 1.32
CA SER A 845 23.03 11.39 2.63
C SER A 845 21.72 12.17 2.58
N CYS A 846 20.69 11.72 3.30
CA CYS A 846 19.48 12.49 3.54
C CYS A 846 18.88 12.15 4.91
N SER A 847 18.03 13.03 5.42
CA SER A 847 17.26 12.81 6.64
C SER A 847 15.97 13.63 6.60
N ASP A 848 14.98 13.20 7.38
CA ASP A 848 13.83 14.05 7.65
C ASP A 848 14.25 15.23 8.56
N GLN A 849 13.45 16.29 8.55
CA GLN A 849 13.77 17.50 9.32
C GLN A 849 13.94 17.19 10.82
N GLY A 850 15.08 17.61 11.39
CA GLY A 850 15.39 17.42 12.81
C GLY A 850 16.11 16.11 13.14
N GLU A 851 16.39 15.24 12.17
CA GLU A 851 17.14 13.99 12.37
C GLU A 851 18.59 14.07 11.86
N ASP A 852 19.46 13.22 12.43
CA ASP A 852 20.83 13.07 11.93
C ASP A 852 20.84 12.53 10.48
N PRO A 853 21.62 13.15 9.58
CA PRO A 853 21.77 12.68 8.20
C PRO A 853 22.10 11.19 8.10
N ARG A 854 21.37 10.47 7.25
CA ARG A 854 21.57 9.04 7.01
C ARG A 854 22.33 8.83 5.72
N ALA A 855 23.49 8.18 5.79
CA ALA A 855 24.38 7.94 4.64
C ALA A 855 24.29 6.50 4.06
N GLY A 856 23.62 5.57 4.75
CA GLY A 856 23.49 4.17 4.31
C GLY A 856 22.45 3.92 3.22
N GLY A 857 22.01 4.97 2.51
CA GLY A 857 21.02 4.88 1.44
C GLY A 857 21.62 4.56 0.06
N LEU A 858 22.92 4.84 -0.16
CA LEU A 858 23.65 4.50 -1.39
C LEU A 858 25.07 4.10 -1.03
N LEU A 859 25.31 2.78 -0.95
CA LEU A 859 26.59 2.18 -0.58
C LEU A 859 27.22 1.53 -1.81
N LEU A 860 28.48 1.87 -2.08
CA LEU A 860 29.26 1.34 -3.20
C LEU A 860 30.51 0.64 -2.66
N THR A 861 30.86 -0.51 -3.22
CA THR A 861 32.16 -1.13 -2.94
C THR A 861 32.67 -1.91 -4.15
N THR A 862 33.96 -2.17 -4.16
CA THR A 862 34.60 -3.09 -5.09
C THR A 862 34.75 -4.46 -4.45
N TYR A 863 34.46 -5.52 -5.20
CA TYR A 863 34.68 -6.89 -4.76
C TYR A 863 35.35 -7.66 -5.89
N GLY A 864 36.59 -8.11 -5.68
CA GLY A 864 37.45 -8.63 -6.76
C GLY A 864 37.64 -7.62 -7.90
N ARG A 865 37.29 -8.03 -9.12
CA ARG A 865 37.32 -7.17 -10.32
C ARG A 865 36.04 -6.38 -10.53
N GLY A 866 34.94 -6.72 -9.89
CA GLY A 866 33.62 -6.11 -10.11
C GLY A 866 33.21 -5.09 -9.06
N THR A 867 31.95 -4.69 -9.17
CA THR A 867 31.33 -3.62 -8.39
C THR A 867 30.05 -4.11 -7.75
N TYR A 868 29.87 -3.80 -6.47
CA TYR A 868 28.64 -4.03 -5.75
C TYR A 868 28.06 -2.68 -5.30
N LEU A 869 26.77 -2.45 -5.56
CA LEU A 869 26.05 -1.29 -5.09
C LEU A 869 24.78 -1.71 -4.36
N TYR A 870 24.56 -1.15 -3.17
CA TYR A 870 23.28 -1.20 -2.47
C TYR A 870 22.60 0.16 -2.54
N THR A 871 21.28 0.18 -2.80
CA THR A 871 20.47 1.40 -2.74
C THR A 871 19.18 1.20 -1.96
N GLY A 872 18.99 2.02 -0.92
CA GLY A 872 17.74 2.18 -0.16
C GLY A 872 16.78 3.20 -0.79
N TYR A 873 17.21 3.96 -1.79
CA TYR A 873 16.37 4.96 -2.45
C TYR A 873 15.22 4.33 -3.26
N SER A 874 14.05 4.95 -3.20
CA SER A 874 12.77 4.40 -3.68
C SER A 874 12.57 4.45 -5.21
N PHE A 875 13.53 3.99 -6.01
CA PHE A 875 13.44 4.02 -7.48
C PHE A 875 12.19 3.32 -8.04
N PHE A 876 11.76 2.24 -7.40
CA PHE A 876 10.50 1.54 -7.72
C PHE A 876 9.25 2.43 -7.67
N ARG A 877 9.28 3.55 -6.94
CA ARG A 877 8.21 4.58 -6.96
C ARG A 877 8.54 5.73 -7.91
N GLN A 878 9.78 6.20 -7.89
CA GLN A 878 10.16 7.41 -8.62
C GLN A 878 10.19 7.21 -10.15
N LEU A 879 10.65 6.04 -10.61
CA LEU A 879 10.72 5.75 -12.06
C LEU A 879 9.32 5.61 -12.67
N PRO A 880 8.37 4.83 -12.13
CA PRO A 880 7.00 4.79 -12.65
C PRO A 880 6.26 6.14 -12.55
N ALA A 881 6.58 6.96 -11.55
CA ALA A 881 6.05 8.33 -11.43
C ALA A 881 6.63 9.31 -12.47
N GLY A 882 7.67 8.90 -13.21
CA GLY A 882 8.29 9.73 -14.27
C GLY A 882 9.16 10.85 -13.75
N VAL A 883 9.79 10.69 -12.58
CA VAL A 883 10.65 11.71 -11.97
C VAL A 883 11.99 11.81 -12.72
N PRO A 884 12.28 12.90 -13.46
CA PRO A 884 13.42 12.90 -14.39
C PRO A 884 14.79 12.69 -13.73
N GLY A 885 15.02 13.31 -12.58
CA GLY A 885 16.28 13.16 -11.85
C GLY A 885 16.51 11.73 -11.32
N ALA A 886 15.44 10.97 -11.04
CA ALA A 886 15.56 9.56 -10.69
C ALA A 886 16.00 8.71 -11.89
N PHE A 887 15.54 9.03 -13.11
CA PHE A 887 16.02 8.38 -14.34
C PHE A 887 17.49 8.67 -14.57
N ARG A 888 17.93 9.93 -14.44
CA ARG A 888 19.35 10.29 -14.61
C ARG A 888 20.23 9.57 -13.61
N LEU A 889 19.87 9.54 -12.33
CA LEU A 889 20.63 8.83 -11.30
C LEU A 889 20.64 7.32 -11.52
N PHE A 890 19.49 6.71 -11.84
CA PHE A 890 19.43 5.27 -12.07
C PHE A 890 20.17 4.85 -13.35
N ALA A 891 20.13 5.68 -14.40
CA ALA A 891 20.93 5.47 -15.60
C ALA A 891 22.43 5.50 -15.33
N ASN A 892 22.88 6.39 -14.42
CA ASN A 892 24.27 6.40 -13.96
C ASN A 892 24.63 5.18 -13.12
N ILE A 893 23.71 4.71 -12.26
CA ILE A 893 23.87 3.46 -11.50
C ILE A 893 24.01 2.26 -12.46
N LEU A 894 23.16 2.17 -13.48
CA LEU A 894 23.28 1.14 -14.53
C LEU A 894 24.55 1.30 -15.37
N GLY A 895 25.04 2.53 -15.54
CA GLY A 895 26.28 2.85 -16.25
C GLY A 895 27.56 2.64 -15.43
N LEU A 896 27.47 2.13 -14.21
CA LEU A 896 28.61 1.90 -13.31
C LEU A 896 29.79 1.14 -13.92
N PRO A 897 29.60 0.05 -14.71
CA PRO A 897 30.73 -0.62 -15.36
C PRO A 897 31.55 0.33 -16.22
N ALA A 898 30.89 1.16 -17.03
CA ALA A 898 31.54 2.13 -17.91
C ALA A 898 32.16 3.28 -17.10
N ALA A 899 31.42 3.81 -16.11
CA ALA A 899 31.89 4.89 -15.25
C ALA A 899 33.18 4.51 -14.48
N ARG A 900 33.25 3.27 -13.98
CA ARG A 900 34.43 2.77 -13.25
C ARG A 900 35.64 2.57 -14.15
N ILE A 901 35.42 2.11 -15.38
CA ILE A 901 36.50 2.00 -16.36
C ILE A 901 37.05 3.39 -16.65
N GLN A 902 36.18 4.38 -16.89
CA GLN A 902 36.59 5.76 -17.10
C GLN A 902 37.37 6.32 -15.91
N GLU A 903 36.88 6.11 -14.68
CA GLU A 903 37.56 6.54 -13.46
C GLU A 903 38.97 5.94 -13.35
N ARG A 904 39.12 4.66 -13.66
CA ARG A 904 40.42 4.00 -13.69
C ARG A 904 41.32 4.55 -14.78
N VAL A 905 40.80 4.83 -15.97
CA VAL A 905 41.57 5.45 -17.04
C VAL A 905 42.07 6.84 -16.63
N GLU A 906 41.19 7.71 -16.14
CA GLU A 906 41.56 9.06 -15.65
C GLU A 906 42.57 9.02 -14.50
N PHE A 907 42.52 7.97 -13.67
CA PHE A 907 43.51 7.74 -12.63
C PHE A 907 44.85 7.28 -13.23
N LEU A 908 44.83 6.29 -14.12
CA LEU A 908 46.02 5.73 -14.78
C LEU A 908 46.78 6.78 -15.60
N GLU A 909 46.08 7.67 -16.30
CA GLU A 909 46.67 8.81 -17.03
C GLU A 909 47.57 9.67 -16.15
N LYS A 910 47.30 9.73 -14.84
CA LYS A 910 48.07 10.52 -13.86
C LYS A 910 49.19 9.71 -13.21
N THR A 911 49.25 8.41 -13.44
CA THR A 911 50.31 7.54 -12.88
C THR A 911 51.52 7.48 -13.79
N PHE A 912 52.71 7.47 -13.20
CA PHE A 912 53.97 7.53 -13.95
C PHE A 912 54.08 6.46 -15.05
N LEU A 913 53.68 5.21 -14.74
CA LEU A 913 53.85 4.07 -15.64
C LEU A 913 52.91 4.11 -16.86
N PHE A 914 51.81 4.85 -16.77
CA PHE A 914 50.73 4.83 -17.76
C PHE A 914 50.48 6.21 -18.40
N SER A 915 51.07 7.27 -17.87
CA SER A 915 50.89 8.68 -18.29
C SER A 915 51.16 9.01 -19.77
N SER A 916 51.79 8.11 -20.51
CA SER A 916 52.07 8.31 -21.95
C SER A 916 51.12 7.56 -22.88
N MET A 917 50.25 6.70 -22.36
CA MET A 917 49.28 5.92 -23.13
C MET A 917 48.03 6.74 -23.45
N THR A 918 47.35 6.41 -24.53
CA THR A 918 46.05 7.01 -24.88
C THR A 918 44.91 6.34 -24.11
N GLU A 919 43.74 6.98 -24.05
CA GLU A 919 42.52 6.42 -23.44
C GLU A 919 42.19 5.01 -23.97
N ASP A 920 42.19 4.83 -25.30
CA ASP A 920 41.98 3.52 -25.97
C ASP A 920 42.99 2.44 -25.54
N GLN A 921 44.21 2.84 -25.14
CA GLN A 921 45.26 1.93 -24.66
C GLN A 921 45.11 1.62 -23.17
N LEU A 922 44.56 2.55 -22.39
CA LEU A 922 44.35 2.39 -20.95
C LEU A 922 43.07 1.65 -20.62
N GLU A 923 42.06 1.70 -21.47
CA GLU A 923 40.79 1.00 -21.25
C GLU A 923 40.97 -0.52 -21.03
N PRO A 924 41.73 -1.26 -21.88
CA PRO A 924 42.00 -2.68 -21.62
C PRO A 924 42.71 -2.93 -20.30
N VAL A 925 43.66 -2.07 -19.93
CA VAL A 925 44.39 -2.14 -18.66
C VAL A 925 43.43 -1.94 -17.49
N ALA A 926 42.57 -0.93 -17.56
CA ALA A 926 41.56 -0.64 -16.55
C ALA A 926 40.59 -1.82 -16.33
N ARG A 927 40.27 -2.59 -17.38
CA ARG A 927 39.38 -3.76 -17.32
C ARG A 927 40.00 -4.97 -16.62
N CYS A 928 41.31 -5.19 -16.73
CA CYS A 928 41.96 -6.36 -16.12
C CYS A 928 42.33 -6.17 -14.64
N MET A 929 42.15 -4.96 -14.09
CA MET A 929 42.54 -4.62 -12.72
C MET A 929 41.50 -5.08 -11.68
N SER A 930 41.97 -5.72 -10.60
CA SER A 930 41.18 -5.94 -9.39
C SER A 930 41.49 -4.88 -8.33
N ALA A 931 40.59 -4.70 -7.35
CA ALA A 931 40.84 -3.84 -6.20
C ALA A 931 41.16 -4.70 -4.98
N ARG A 932 42.16 -4.30 -4.19
CA ARG A 932 42.55 -4.98 -2.95
C ARG A 932 42.67 -3.98 -1.82
N TRP A 933 41.80 -4.14 -0.81
CA TRP A 933 41.87 -3.42 0.45
C TRP A 933 42.86 -4.11 1.39
N ILE A 934 43.74 -3.35 2.02
CA ILE A 934 44.72 -3.83 2.99
C ILE A 934 44.57 -2.99 4.27
N GLU A 935 44.31 -3.66 5.39
CA GLU A 935 44.18 -3.02 6.70
C GLU A 935 45.52 -2.44 7.17
N SER A 936 45.45 -1.36 7.94
CA SER A 936 46.63 -0.72 8.53
C SER A 936 47.56 -1.71 9.24
N GLY A 937 48.84 -1.71 8.83
CA GLY A 937 49.88 -2.57 9.40
C GLY A 937 49.94 -3.98 8.81
N ALA A 938 48.98 -4.38 7.98
CA ALA A 938 49.01 -5.66 7.28
C ALA A 938 50.05 -5.64 6.14
N TYR A 939 50.69 -6.79 5.91
CA TYR A 939 51.63 -6.97 4.81
C TYR A 939 50.87 -7.32 3.53
N VAL A 940 51.17 -6.61 2.45
CA VAL A 940 50.70 -6.94 1.10
C VAL A 940 51.49 -8.14 0.57
N CYS A 941 52.80 -8.14 0.79
CA CYS A 941 53.71 -9.26 0.53
C CYS A 941 54.98 -9.10 1.38
N ARG A 942 55.74 -10.19 1.56
CA ARG A 942 57.03 -10.17 2.26
C ARG A 942 58.21 -10.33 1.30
N GLN A 943 59.35 -9.78 1.69
CA GLN A 943 60.61 -9.96 0.99
C GLN A 943 60.92 -11.45 0.85
N GLY A 944 61.33 -11.88 -0.34
CA GLY A 944 61.64 -13.28 -0.65
C GLY A 944 60.45 -14.14 -1.07
N GLU A 945 59.19 -13.69 -0.87
CA GLU A 945 58.02 -14.36 -1.44
C GLU A 945 58.06 -14.27 -2.97
N ILE A 946 57.62 -15.32 -3.67
CA ILE A 946 57.49 -15.26 -5.13
C ILE A 946 56.35 -14.29 -5.47
N GLY A 947 56.63 -13.25 -6.26
CA GLY A 947 55.63 -12.28 -6.66
C GLY A 947 55.17 -12.48 -8.10
N ASP A 948 53.87 -12.43 -8.33
CA ASP A 948 53.21 -12.55 -9.64
C ASP A 948 52.19 -11.43 -9.91
N GLU A 949 52.25 -10.35 -9.10
CA GLU A 949 51.30 -9.24 -9.16
C GLU A 949 52.01 -7.89 -9.19
N LEU A 950 51.44 -6.97 -9.96
CA LEU A 950 51.75 -5.53 -9.96
C LEU A 950 50.70 -4.79 -9.14
N TYR A 951 51.16 -3.89 -8.26
CA TYR A 951 50.28 -3.06 -7.42
C TYR A 951 50.39 -1.59 -7.82
N ILE A 952 49.26 -0.88 -7.81
CA ILE A 952 49.17 0.56 -7.97
C ILE A 952 48.42 1.11 -6.75
N VAL A 953 49.05 2.01 -5.99
CA VAL A 953 48.42 2.61 -4.81
C VAL A 953 47.34 3.57 -5.27
N SER A 954 46.07 3.18 -5.14
CA SER A 954 44.92 4.03 -5.51
C SER A 954 44.48 4.97 -4.39
N ARG A 955 44.69 4.56 -3.13
CA ARG A 955 44.45 5.38 -1.93
C ARG A 955 45.31 4.86 -0.78
N GLY A 956 45.84 5.78 0.04
CA GLY A 956 46.65 5.45 1.21
C GLY A 956 48.15 5.44 0.90
N GLU A 957 48.94 4.88 1.82
CA GLU A 957 50.40 4.83 1.76
C GLU A 957 50.92 3.41 2.03
N VAL A 958 51.94 2.96 1.28
CA VAL A 958 52.58 1.65 1.47
C VAL A 958 54.04 1.84 1.86
N GLU A 959 54.42 1.30 3.01
CA GLU A 959 55.82 1.17 3.42
C GLU A 959 56.50 0.06 2.64
N ILE A 960 57.63 0.39 2.01
CA ILE A 960 58.55 -0.56 1.39
C ILE A 960 59.67 -0.82 2.39
N ILE A 961 59.79 -2.06 2.85
CA ILE A 961 60.65 -2.46 3.97
C ILE A 961 61.69 -3.45 3.47
N ARG A 962 62.97 -3.15 3.69
CA ARG A 962 64.06 -4.09 3.46
C ARG A 962 64.38 -4.83 4.75
N GLU A 963 64.41 -6.16 4.67
CA GLU A 963 64.73 -7.04 5.79
C GLU A 963 66.18 -7.53 5.65
N ALA A 964 67.05 -7.18 6.61
CA ALA A 964 68.44 -7.63 6.67
C ALA A 964 68.93 -7.78 8.13
N HIS A 965 69.42 -8.97 8.50
CA HIS A 965 70.10 -9.29 9.77
C HIS A 965 69.45 -8.64 11.02
N ASP A 966 68.25 -9.11 11.37
CA ASP A 966 67.43 -8.68 12.53
C ASP A 966 67.02 -7.19 12.56
N ARG A 967 67.11 -6.46 11.44
CA ARG A 967 66.63 -5.08 11.30
C ARG A 967 65.64 -4.93 10.15
N HIS A 968 64.54 -4.22 10.43
CA HIS A 968 63.55 -3.80 9.43
C HIS A 968 63.76 -2.32 9.15
N GLU A 969 64.17 -1.97 7.93
CA GLU A 969 64.37 -0.59 7.50
C GLU A 969 63.30 -0.20 6.48
N VAL A 970 62.51 0.83 6.79
CA VAL A 970 61.57 1.43 5.83
C VAL A 970 62.38 2.27 4.84
N ILE A 971 62.58 1.74 3.63
CA ILE A 971 63.42 2.38 2.61
C ILE A 971 62.66 3.42 1.77
N HIS A 972 61.34 3.30 1.69
CA HIS A 972 60.49 4.24 0.99
C HIS A 972 59.03 4.13 1.46
N VAL A 973 58.26 5.22 1.35
CA VAL A 973 56.81 5.21 1.55
C VAL A 973 56.16 5.61 0.24
N ALA A 974 55.59 4.62 -0.45
CA ALA A 974 54.91 4.81 -1.71
C ALA A 974 53.54 5.47 -1.50
N GLN A 975 53.35 6.58 -2.21
CA GLN A 975 52.15 7.41 -2.14
C GLN A 975 51.13 7.00 -3.21
N THR A 976 49.92 7.58 -3.14
CA THR A 976 48.89 7.39 -4.17
C THR A 976 49.44 7.70 -5.57
N GLY A 977 49.16 6.83 -6.54
CA GLY A 977 49.67 6.84 -7.91
C GLY A 977 50.98 6.07 -8.12
N ALA A 978 51.63 5.60 -7.06
CA ALA A 978 52.86 4.81 -7.17
C ALA A 978 52.57 3.39 -7.66
N CYS A 979 53.33 2.93 -8.66
CA CYS A 979 53.36 1.55 -9.13
C CYS A 979 54.51 0.79 -8.45
N ILE A 980 54.21 -0.35 -7.84
CA ILE A 980 55.11 -1.16 -7.02
C ILE A 980 54.98 -2.64 -7.40
N GLY A 981 56.10 -3.35 -7.46
CA GLY A 981 56.11 -4.80 -7.70
C GLY A 981 56.10 -5.18 -9.18
N GLU A 982 56.36 -4.21 -10.06
CA GLU A 982 56.39 -4.35 -11.52
C GLU A 982 57.39 -5.39 -12.04
N MET A 983 58.48 -5.62 -11.31
CA MET A 983 59.49 -6.60 -11.71
C MET A 983 59.01 -8.04 -11.51
N ALA A 984 58.12 -8.27 -10.54
CA ALA A 984 57.70 -9.60 -10.15
C ALA A 984 56.69 -10.20 -11.16
N VAL A 985 55.75 -9.38 -11.66
CA VAL A 985 54.74 -9.81 -12.65
C VAL A 985 55.36 -10.30 -13.97
N LEU A 986 56.55 -9.81 -14.34
CA LEU A 986 57.26 -10.18 -15.58
C LEU A 986 57.95 -11.55 -15.54
N GLY A 987 58.33 -12.04 -14.35
CA GLY A 987 59.28 -13.16 -14.24
C GLY A 987 59.07 -14.12 -13.08
N ALA A 988 58.04 -13.94 -12.24
CA ALA A 988 57.82 -14.72 -11.02
C ALA A 988 59.08 -14.77 -10.13
N ILE A 989 59.76 -13.63 -9.99
CA ILE A 989 60.97 -13.49 -9.19
C ILE A 989 60.63 -13.21 -7.72
N PRO A 990 61.51 -13.56 -6.77
CA PRO A 990 61.32 -13.20 -5.36
C PRO A 990 61.18 -11.68 -5.16
N ARG A 991 60.24 -11.26 -4.31
CA ARG A 991 60.04 -9.85 -3.93
C ARG A 991 61.31 -9.31 -3.29
N THR A 992 61.79 -8.16 -3.77
CA THR A 992 63.04 -7.53 -3.31
C THR A 992 62.90 -6.79 -1.97
N ALA A 993 61.67 -6.51 -1.54
CA ALA A 993 61.32 -5.87 -0.28
C ALA A 993 59.92 -6.32 0.18
N SER A 994 59.65 -6.20 1.48
CA SER A 994 58.32 -6.36 2.07
C SER A 994 57.49 -5.11 1.82
N LEU A 995 56.19 -5.27 1.58
CA LEU A 995 55.23 -4.17 1.41
C LEU A 995 54.22 -4.21 2.56
N ARG A 996 54.10 -3.11 3.31
CA ARG A 996 53.19 -3.01 4.46
C ARG A 996 52.32 -1.77 4.36
N ALA A 997 51.02 -1.91 4.61
CA ALA A 997 50.10 -0.79 4.61
C ALA A 997 50.35 0.16 5.80
N ARG A 998 50.38 1.47 5.53
CA ARG A 998 50.52 2.53 6.53
C ARG A 998 49.21 3.31 6.60
N GLY A 999 48.36 2.94 7.55
CA GLY A 999 46.92 3.21 7.45
C GLY A 999 46.25 2.24 6.48
N ASP A 1000 44.93 2.36 6.31
CA ASP A 1000 44.22 1.52 5.35
C ASP A 1000 44.55 1.92 3.91
N VAL A 1001 44.81 0.92 3.06
CA VAL A 1001 45.30 1.12 1.69
C VAL A 1001 44.38 0.41 0.71
N ASN A 1002 44.05 1.09 -0.40
CA ASN A 1002 43.48 0.46 -1.58
C ASN A 1002 44.52 0.36 -2.69
N LEU A 1003 44.73 -0.86 -3.16
CA LEU A 1003 45.58 -1.18 -4.30
C LEU A 1003 44.72 -1.54 -5.49
N LEU A 1004 45.10 -1.07 -6.66
CA LEU A 1004 44.70 -1.71 -7.91
C LEU A 1004 45.75 -2.75 -8.27
N VAL A 1005 45.31 -3.95 -8.59
CA VAL A 1005 46.18 -5.12 -8.79
C VAL A 1005 46.00 -5.65 -10.20
N ILE A 1006 47.13 -5.84 -10.90
CA ILE A 1006 47.19 -6.62 -12.14
C ILE A 1006 47.94 -7.89 -11.81
N ASP A 1007 47.25 -9.02 -11.87
CA ASP A 1007 47.87 -10.33 -11.73
C ASP A 1007 48.56 -10.76 -13.04
N ARG A 1008 49.35 -11.82 -12.96
CA ARG A 1008 50.05 -12.37 -14.12
C ARG A 1008 49.13 -12.73 -15.27
N ALA A 1009 47.98 -13.36 -14.99
CA ALA A 1009 47.05 -13.77 -16.03
C ALA A 1009 46.47 -12.56 -16.79
N GLY A 1010 46.07 -11.51 -16.07
CA GLY A 1010 45.64 -10.24 -16.64
C GLY A 1010 46.76 -9.54 -17.41
N PHE A 1011 47.99 -9.57 -16.89
CA PHE A 1011 49.15 -9.00 -17.58
C PHE A 1011 49.48 -9.75 -18.88
N GLU A 1012 49.50 -11.08 -18.87
CA GLU A 1012 49.70 -11.92 -20.07
C GLU A 1012 48.57 -11.72 -21.08
N LEU A 1013 47.33 -11.58 -20.62
CA LEU A 1013 46.19 -11.27 -21.48
C LEU A 1013 46.37 -9.91 -22.19
N LEU A 1014 46.79 -8.88 -21.47
CA LEU A 1014 47.15 -7.59 -22.06
C LEU A 1014 48.26 -7.74 -23.10
N LEU A 1015 49.30 -8.52 -22.77
CA LEU A 1015 50.44 -8.75 -23.66
C LEU A 1015 50.02 -9.36 -25.00
N HIS A 1016 49.07 -10.29 -24.98
CA HIS A 1016 48.59 -11.02 -26.14
C HIS A 1016 47.50 -10.30 -26.95
N GLN A 1017 46.55 -9.64 -26.28
CA GLN A 1017 45.38 -9.06 -26.93
C GLN A 1017 45.58 -7.61 -27.38
N HIS A 1018 46.54 -6.88 -26.78
CA HIS A 1018 46.80 -5.47 -27.07
C HIS A 1018 48.30 -5.19 -27.31
N PRO A 1019 48.88 -5.64 -28.45
CA PRO A 1019 50.33 -5.60 -28.69
C PRO A 1019 50.99 -4.22 -28.58
N ASP A 1020 50.23 -3.16 -28.89
CA ASP A 1020 50.65 -1.77 -28.79
C ASP A 1020 50.79 -1.30 -27.33
N VAL A 1021 49.89 -1.74 -26.44
CA VAL A 1021 50.00 -1.55 -24.98
C VAL A 1021 51.22 -2.32 -24.44
N SER A 1022 51.42 -3.55 -24.91
CA SER A 1022 52.52 -4.44 -24.53
C SER A 1022 53.90 -3.84 -24.78
N ILE A 1023 54.13 -3.33 -26.01
CA ILE A 1023 55.41 -2.72 -26.40
C ILE A 1023 55.68 -1.48 -25.55
N ARG A 1024 54.64 -0.68 -25.27
CA ARG A 1024 54.76 0.53 -24.45
C ARG A 1024 55.11 0.20 -23.00
N LEU A 1025 54.43 -0.77 -22.40
CA LEU A 1025 54.74 -1.28 -21.06
C LEU A 1025 56.18 -1.78 -20.96
N LEU A 1026 56.63 -2.57 -21.94
CA LEU A 1026 58.00 -3.08 -21.99
C LEU A 1026 59.05 -1.96 -22.05
N HIS A 1027 58.86 -0.95 -22.91
CA HIS A 1027 59.78 0.19 -22.98
C HIS A 1027 59.86 0.97 -21.66
N ILE A 1028 58.72 1.19 -21.00
CA ILE A 1028 58.65 1.92 -19.73
C ILE A 1028 59.32 1.13 -18.60
N LEU A 1029 59.10 -0.20 -18.56
CA LEU A 1029 59.70 -1.09 -17.57
C LEU A 1029 61.22 -1.23 -17.77
N VAL A 1030 61.69 -1.31 -19.02
CA VAL A 1030 63.14 -1.33 -19.36
C VAL A 1030 63.81 -0.01 -18.97
N HIS A 1031 63.17 1.13 -19.25
CA HIS A 1031 63.70 2.44 -18.86
C HIS A 1031 63.77 2.58 -17.33
N ARG A 1032 62.75 2.11 -16.61
CA ARG A 1032 62.77 2.06 -15.14
C ARG A 1032 63.90 1.19 -14.60
N LEU A 1033 64.06 -0.03 -15.11
CA LEU A 1033 65.16 -0.93 -14.73
C LEU A 1033 66.51 -0.24 -14.89
N ALA A 1034 66.74 0.50 -15.98
CA ALA A 1034 67.97 1.27 -16.17
C ALA A 1034 68.17 2.33 -15.07
N THR A 1035 67.12 3.11 -14.74
CA THR A 1035 67.20 4.18 -13.72
C THR A 1035 67.28 3.68 -12.27
N THR A 1036 66.61 2.57 -11.92
CA THR A 1036 66.64 2.00 -10.57
C THR A 1036 67.99 1.35 -10.27
N THR A 1037 68.62 0.77 -11.28
CA THR A 1037 69.96 0.17 -11.17
C THR A 1037 71.05 1.24 -10.96
N GLU A 1038 70.88 2.45 -11.50
CA GLU A 1038 71.76 3.60 -11.23
C GLU A 1038 71.57 4.17 -9.81
N SER A 1039 70.34 4.14 -9.26
CA SER A 1039 70.06 4.62 -7.88
C SER A 1039 70.48 3.64 -6.76
N LEU A 1040 70.79 2.40 -7.12
CA LEU A 1040 71.21 1.31 -6.20
C LEU A 1040 72.68 0.91 -6.37
N ALA A 1041 73.44 1.61 -7.21
CA ALA A 1041 74.90 1.45 -7.29
C ALA A 1041 75.56 2.12 -6.06
N PRO A 1042 76.52 1.45 -5.39
CA PRO A 1042 77.12 1.91 -4.13
C PRO A 1042 77.95 3.20 -4.27
#